data_AF-A0A961IQ81-F1
#
_entry.id   AF-A0A961IQ81-F1
#
_cell.length_a   1.000
_cell.length_b   1.000
_cell.length_c   1.000
_cell.angle_alpha   90.00
_cell.angle_beta   90.00
_cell.angle_gamma   90.00
#
_symmetry.space_group_name_H-M   'P 1'
#
loop_
_entity.id
_entity.type
_entity.pdbx_description
1 polymer ?
#
loop_
_entity_poly.entity_id
_entity_poly.type
_entity_poly.pdbx_seq_one_letter_code
_entity_poly.pdbx_strand_id
1 'polypeptide(L)'
;MSAVYSRWFFAGLITLVWAPAVLAQDERSSTRILLGRFESLGTSEPAIEQSIGLSVREQLQSAGLDVQERPENATELRELRTTLDGDLIVGGYYSRGARNQLSIYAQLYRISDGALVDAVSEQSLVDRVREVDEESSRADELLRSDEQAVAEFSQRLVHRLRSNPRFAVRSENLNESIYANPELAGRLGPEIESSSAAVSSVFAYLEDQEVVTASRASTSLREAPAAVYVITERMIRERGYRTLVDALHDVPGFDIIHTSGIFPDLIHQRGLVGNNQRTLLYVNGVLDNNLTESAILAGSLRFPLHNVERIEVVAGPSSAVYGANAFNGVINIITRDGSDGDVYQFEGTAGWWESNFRNPAGSGSITARGIAGLADEPVLYSVSAYYLKSQGPYFGDRRRLDAKSYDNNDVSYHVEQELCGGQCEPGPTAVGYYWSPLYNVSDEDHYNVMATFHYQGLRFQTLNWQYLQGQGTFSNATNTIDTRQQGYQGSNWDFRNNSVLLGYTHDWGERLSLDSELVVRHTEILSSSHEQVPNETTPNFFYRPDDHTTVSDYARPDYSYEAEERLQWRPTDGLTTTLGGSASYTVVPQGYGQQERYRYRNFGAYLEQFWRPWRALALTGGYRFDRNTIYGVSHTPRLGAVVSPLRDLTLKLLLSTGFRAPTAWETLNATLQRQANPELKPERMQTVEAGVGYRFLRRYYVSVHGYQTRVKDLLLEVETNQPNPDVPGENYTQNQNVGTARIRGVESEFDLSILDSFHVFLNYTYNEGEYRDLPATVTASPSTTGRTGDDYGRDLIEASTGRTLIPDEGPIPNIARHRLNAGFTWYLFRNFSLHARANYADVRRTIASNPVRTTPGYTLFHINLRWEDAFTPGLYMDLSVRNAGDDPAFDPGIRTATGGYYPTMHPIEGRNIWFTLGYRF
;
A
#
# COMPACT_ATOMS: atom_id res chain seq x y z
N MET A 1 25.31 -34.28 -15.14
CA MET A 1 26.09 -33.01 -15.04
C MET A 1 25.40 -31.91 -14.22
N SER A 2 24.10 -31.99 -13.90
CA SER A 2 23.37 -31.00 -13.07
C SER A 2 23.56 -31.12 -11.54
N ALA A 3 24.06 -32.25 -11.03
CA ALA A 3 24.28 -32.44 -9.58
C ALA A 3 25.65 -31.96 -9.07
N VAL A 4 26.58 -31.62 -9.98
CA VAL A 4 27.93 -31.16 -9.61
C VAL A 4 27.97 -29.63 -9.51
N TYR A 5 27.15 -28.90 -10.26
CA TYR A 5 27.09 -27.43 -10.17
C TYR A 5 26.35 -26.91 -8.92
N SER A 6 25.39 -27.67 -8.35
CA SER A 6 24.69 -27.26 -7.12
C SER A 6 25.57 -27.31 -5.87
N ARG A 7 26.58 -28.20 -5.85
CA ARG A 7 27.53 -28.32 -4.72
C ARG A 7 28.61 -27.24 -4.74
N TRP A 8 29.02 -26.73 -5.90
CA TRP A 8 29.98 -25.63 -6.01
C TRP A 8 29.34 -24.25 -5.77
N PHE A 9 28.05 -24.08 -6.10
CA PHE A 9 27.32 -22.83 -5.81
C PHE A 9 27.06 -22.66 -4.31
N PHE A 10 26.70 -23.74 -3.59
CA PHE A 10 26.54 -23.70 -2.12
C PHE A 10 27.89 -23.61 -1.38
N ALA A 11 28.96 -24.24 -1.87
CA ALA A 11 30.28 -24.13 -1.26
C ALA A 11 30.94 -22.76 -1.50
N GLY A 12 30.66 -22.10 -2.64
CA GLY A 12 31.09 -20.74 -2.94
C GLY A 12 30.34 -19.65 -2.14
N LEU A 13 29.04 -19.86 -1.87
CA LEU A 13 28.25 -18.95 -1.02
C LEU A 13 28.70 -18.99 0.45
N ILE A 14 29.05 -20.18 0.95
CA ILE A 14 29.50 -20.34 2.35
C ILE A 14 30.89 -19.73 2.57
N THR A 15 31.76 -19.69 1.55
CA THR A 15 33.10 -19.10 1.68
C THR A 15 33.14 -17.58 1.49
N LEU A 16 32.17 -16.97 0.78
CA LEU A 16 32.05 -15.51 0.66
C LEU A 16 31.32 -14.87 1.87
N VAL A 17 30.41 -15.61 2.51
CA VAL A 17 29.71 -15.14 3.73
C VAL A 17 30.57 -15.26 5.00
N TRP A 18 31.58 -16.14 5.01
CA TRP A 18 32.48 -16.33 6.17
C TRP A 18 33.84 -15.61 6.09
N ALA A 19 34.19 -15.01 4.95
CA ALA A 19 35.52 -14.40 4.76
C ALA A 19 35.76 -13.02 5.40
N PRO A 20 34.76 -12.24 5.88
CA PRO A 20 35.04 -11.08 6.74
C PRO A 20 34.88 -11.36 8.24
N ALA A 21 34.32 -12.51 8.66
CA ALA A 21 34.00 -12.78 10.07
C ALA A 21 35.23 -13.02 10.97
N VAL A 22 36.44 -13.01 10.41
CA VAL A 22 37.70 -13.28 11.16
C VAL A 22 38.61 -12.03 11.23
N LEU A 23 38.16 -10.85 10.78
CA LEU A 23 38.94 -9.61 10.87
C LEU A 23 38.19 -8.42 11.48
N ALA A 24 37.12 -8.65 12.26
CA ALA A 24 36.46 -7.61 13.03
C ALA A 24 36.73 -7.80 14.53
N GLN A 25 37.96 -7.51 14.97
CA GLN A 25 38.19 -7.04 16.33
C GLN A 25 38.34 -5.52 16.30
N ASP A 26 37.62 -4.88 17.22
CA ASP A 26 37.82 -3.51 17.73
C ASP A 26 37.62 -2.31 16.79
N GLU A 27 36.36 -1.95 16.53
CA GLU A 27 36.03 -0.53 16.27
C GLU A 27 34.58 -0.15 16.64
N ARG A 28 34.00 -0.75 17.70
CA ARG A 28 32.60 -0.51 18.13
C ARG A 28 32.48 0.23 19.47
N SER A 29 33.19 1.34 19.67
CA SER A 29 33.04 2.16 20.90
C SER A 29 33.27 3.68 20.69
N SER A 30 32.60 4.32 19.74
CA SER A 30 32.77 5.77 19.51
C SER A 30 31.60 6.65 19.98
N THR A 31 30.44 6.09 20.33
CA THR A 31 29.29 6.89 20.75
C THR A 31 29.52 7.49 22.14
N ARG A 32 29.66 8.81 22.19
CA ARG A 32 29.89 9.57 23.42
C ARG A 32 28.59 10.11 23.99
N ILE A 33 28.23 9.63 25.18
CA ILE A 33 27.02 9.98 25.90
C ILE A 33 27.35 10.89 27.06
N LEU A 34 26.74 12.07 27.07
CA LEU A 34 26.73 12.96 28.22
C LEU A 34 25.55 12.59 29.13
N LEU A 35 25.85 12.00 30.28
CA LEU A 35 24.84 11.69 31.29
C LEU A 35 24.49 12.96 32.08
N GLY A 36 23.27 13.44 31.86
CA GLY A 36 22.63 14.51 32.62
C GLY A 36 22.08 14.03 33.96
N ARG A 37 21.47 14.95 34.70
CA ARG A 37 20.84 14.65 35.99
C ARG A 37 19.43 14.09 35.78
N PHE A 38 19.00 13.28 36.75
CA PHE A 38 17.61 12.86 36.91
C PHE A 38 17.00 13.68 38.04
N GLU A 39 16.12 14.62 37.70
CA GLU A 39 15.58 15.57 38.68
C GLU A 39 14.26 15.07 39.28
N SER A 40 14.05 15.29 40.58
CA SER A 40 12.77 14.98 41.23
C SER A 40 11.69 15.97 40.80
N LEU A 41 10.53 15.46 40.41
CA LEU A 41 9.33 16.27 40.17
C LEU A 41 8.59 16.64 41.47
N GLY A 42 8.91 15.95 42.57
CA GLY A 42 8.32 16.17 43.90
C GLY A 42 9.41 16.46 44.94
N THR A 43 9.46 15.66 46.00
CA THR A 43 10.51 15.75 47.02
C THR A 43 11.80 15.13 46.48
N SER A 44 12.93 15.84 46.58
CA SER A 44 14.23 15.27 46.20
C SER A 44 14.61 14.12 47.13
N GLU A 45 15.09 13.03 46.53
CA GLU A 45 15.52 11.80 47.20
C GLU A 45 16.92 11.46 46.68
N PRO A 46 17.99 11.98 47.32
CA PRO A 46 19.35 11.86 46.80
C PRO A 46 19.82 10.41 46.60
N ALA A 47 19.31 9.46 47.40
CA ALA A 47 19.61 8.04 47.26
C ALA A 47 19.04 7.44 45.96
N ILE A 48 17.86 7.90 45.52
CA ILE A 48 17.22 7.47 44.28
C ILE A 48 17.90 8.12 43.08
N GLU A 49 18.19 9.43 43.16
CA GLU A 49 18.96 10.15 42.13
C GLU A 49 20.32 9.46 41.86
N GLN A 50 21.01 9.10 42.94
CA GLN A 50 22.28 8.38 42.87
C GLN A 50 22.09 6.96 42.30
N SER A 51 21.04 6.24 42.70
CA SER A 51 20.74 4.90 42.20
C SER A 51 20.45 4.89 40.69
N ILE A 52 19.60 5.80 40.21
CA ILE A 52 19.30 5.96 38.77
C ILE A 52 20.57 6.30 38.01
N GLY A 53 21.33 7.30 38.49
CA GLY A 53 22.57 7.74 37.85
C GLY A 53 23.62 6.64 37.74
N LEU A 54 23.85 5.86 38.82
CA LEU A 54 24.75 4.70 38.79
C LEU A 54 24.25 3.61 37.86
N SER A 55 22.98 3.22 37.95
CA SER A 55 22.43 2.12 37.16
C SER A 55 22.45 2.43 35.67
N VAL A 56 22.03 3.63 35.27
CA VAL A 56 22.09 4.09 33.88
C VAL A 56 23.54 4.11 33.40
N ARG A 57 24.47 4.63 34.19
CA ARG A 57 25.90 4.65 33.84
C ARG A 57 26.46 3.25 33.64
N GLU A 58 26.24 2.37 34.60
CA GLU A 58 26.74 0.99 34.55
C GLU A 58 26.18 0.24 33.36
N GLN A 59 24.88 0.40 33.04
CA GLN A 59 24.25 -0.22 31.88
C GLN A 59 24.76 0.35 30.55
N LEU A 60 24.98 1.67 30.47
CA LEU A 60 25.56 2.29 29.27
C LEU A 60 27.03 1.87 29.07
N GLN A 61 27.81 1.79 30.16
CA GLN A 61 29.21 1.37 30.11
C GLN A 61 29.36 -0.12 29.82
N SER A 62 28.51 -0.98 30.41
CA SER A 62 28.46 -2.41 30.08
C SER A 62 28.08 -2.62 28.61
N ALA A 63 27.28 -1.71 28.06
CA ALA A 63 26.96 -1.63 26.64
C ALA A 63 28.06 -1.01 25.76
N GLY A 64 29.27 -0.79 26.27
CA GLY A 64 30.42 -0.31 25.48
C GLY A 64 30.28 1.14 24.98
N LEU A 65 29.40 1.95 25.58
CA LEU A 65 29.22 3.36 25.26
C LEU A 65 30.16 4.21 26.13
N ASP A 66 30.77 5.26 25.58
CA ASP A 66 31.61 6.18 26.35
C ASP A 66 30.72 7.18 27.10
N VAL A 67 30.64 7.05 28.43
CA VAL A 67 29.75 7.86 29.27
C VAL A 67 30.57 8.88 30.05
N GLN A 68 30.26 10.16 29.84
CA GLN A 68 30.85 11.28 30.57
C GLN A 68 29.78 12.00 31.40
N GLU A 69 30.13 12.46 32.60
CA GLU A 69 29.22 13.27 33.41
C GLU A 69 29.12 14.70 32.87
N ARG A 70 27.92 15.28 32.93
CA ARG A 70 27.71 16.69 32.65
C ARG A 70 28.50 17.56 33.66
N PRO A 71 29.36 18.50 33.22
CA PRO A 71 30.07 19.41 34.11
C PRO A 71 29.12 20.25 34.97
N GLU A 72 29.40 20.39 36.28
CA GLU A 72 28.52 21.09 37.24
C GLU A 72 28.22 22.56 36.88
N ASN A 73 29.08 23.19 36.08
CA ASN A 73 29.00 24.62 35.76
C ASN A 73 28.15 24.93 34.50
N ALA A 74 27.73 23.93 33.73
CA ALA A 74 26.98 24.15 32.49
C ALA A 74 25.48 24.00 32.75
N THR A 75 24.72 25.09 32.80
CA THR A 75 23.29 25.10 33.18
C THR A 75 22.36 25.06 31.98
N GLU A 76 22.77 25.55 30.81
CA GLU A 76 21.94 25.54 29.60
C GLU A 76 22.43 24.59 28.48
N LEU A 77 21.49 23.94 27.78
CA LEU A 77 21.77 23.09 26.60
C LEU A 77 22.59 23.80 25.51
N ARG A 78 22.48 25.13 25.41
CA ARG A 78 23.26 25.95 24.46
C ARG A 78 24.74 26.04 24.81
N GLU A 79 25.09 26.04 26.10
CA GLU A 79 26.48 26.10 26.56
C GLU A 79 27.21 24.78 26.28
N LEU A 80 26.49 23.65 26.47
CA LEU A 80 26.97 22.28 26.21
C LEU A 80 27.34 22.06 24.73
N ARG A 81 26.64 22.72 23.78
CA ARG A 81 26.91 22.63 22.32
C ARG A 81 28.28 23.20 21.90
N THR A 82 28.88 24.06 22.73
CA THR A 82 30.10 24.80 22.36
C THR A 82 31.35 24.31 23.11
N THR A 83 31.18 23.49 24.14
CA THR A 83 32.27 23.11 25.06
C THR A 83 32.46 21.60 25.23
N LEU A 84 31.53 20.74 24.78
CA LEU A 84 31.62 19.29 24.97
C LEU A 84 31.57 18.52 23.65
N ASP A 85 32.40 17.49 23.58
CA ASP A 85 32.64 16.66 22.40
C ASP A 85 31.89 15.32 22.58
N GLY A 86 30.57 15.33 22.37
CA GLY A 86 29.69 14.16 22.54
C GLY A 86 28.58 14.10 21.47
N ASP A 87 27.95 12.93 21.32
CA ASP A 87 26.92 12.68 20.31
C ASP A 87 25.49 12.88 20.86
N LEU A 88 25.28 12.48 22.12
CA LEU A 88 23.97 12.47 22.76
C LEU A 88 24.00 12.91 24.23
N ILE A 89 22.99 13.63 24.69
CA ILE A 89 22.71 13.90 26.10
C ILE A 89 21.55 13.03 26.55
N VAL A 90 21.73 12.32 27.66
CA VAL A 90 20.67 11.56 28.32
C VAL A 90 20.40 12.21 29.66
N GLY A 91 19.23 12.82 29.83
CA GLY A 91 18.81 13.42 31.10
C GLY A 91 17.35 13.07 31.37
N GLY A 92 16.87 13.30 32.58
CA GLY A 92 15.55 12.79 32.92
C GLY A 92 14.96 13.34 34.18
N TYR A 93 13.82 12.75 34.56
CA TYR A 93 13.07 13.10 35.74
C TYR A 93 12.55 11.85 36.41
N TYR A 94 12.28 11.94 37.70
CA TYR A 94 11.59 10.88 38.42
C TYR A 94 10.56 11.47 39.38
N SER A 95 9.56 10.66 39.73
CA SER A 95 8.50 11.03 40.65
C SER A 95 8.04 9.82 41.44
N ARG A 96 7.40 10.07 42.58
CA ARG A 96 6.63 9.03 43.27
C ARG A 96 5.14 9.19 43.01
N GLY A 97 4.47 8.09 42.66
CA GLY A 97 3.02 8.03 42.49
C GLY A 97 2.26 7.99 43.83
N ALA A 98 0.93 7.93 43.76
CA ALA A 98 0.03 7.93 44.93
C ALA A 98 0.26 6.76 45.91
N ARG A 99 0.92 5.68 45.46
CA ARG A 99 1.29 4.49 46.24
C ARG A 99 2.79 4.40 46.58
N ASN A 100 3.52 5.52 46.51
CA ASN A 100 4.97 5.59 46.76
C ASN A 100 5.83 4.79 45.77
N GLN A 101 5.30 4.36 44.62
CA GLN A 101 6.08 3.70 43.57
C GLN A 101 6.93 4.72 42.80
N LEU A 102 8.15 4.31 42.45
CA LEU A 102 9.10 5.12 41.70
C LEU A 102 8.82 5.04 40.19
N SER A 103 8.60 6.19 39.55
CA SER A 103 8.49 6.31 38.10
C SER A 103 9.67 7.11 37.55
N ILE A 104 10.32 6.60 36.50
CA ILE A 104 11.55 7.18 35.94
C ILE A 104 11.36 7.46 34.45
N TYR A 105 11.83 8.63 34.02
CA TYR A 105 11.75 9.13 32.65
C TYR A 105 13.10 9.66 32.20
N ALA A 106 13.52 9.34 30.97
CA ALA A 106 14.67 9.92 30.29
C ALA A 106 14.27 10.53 28.95
N GLN A 107 15.06 11.51 28.54
CA GLN A 107 15.02 12.16 27.26
C GLN A 107 16.40 12.13 26.64
N LEU A 108 16.41 11.87 25.34
CA LEU A 108 17.60 11.73 24.54
C LEU A 108 17.68 12.94 23.61
N TYR A 109 18.72 13.75 23.79
CA TYR A 109 18.96 14.93 22.97
C TYR A 109 20.21 14.72 22.12
N ARG A 110 20.11 14.94 20.82
CA ARG A 110 21.26 14.93 19.94
C ARG A 110 22.03 16.23 20.07
N ILE A 111 23.33 16.18 20.34
CA ILE A 111 24.13 17.37 20.68
C ILE A 111 24.30 18.30 19.47
N SER A 112 24.40 17.75 18.26
CA SER A 112 24.69 18.51 17.03
C SER A 112 23.64 19.57 16.69
N ASP A 113 22.36 19.27 16.89
CA ASP A 113 21.22 20.16 16.59
C ASP A 113 20.35 20.47 17.82
N GLY A 114 20.50 19.69 18.90
CA GLY A 114 19.68 19.69 20.09
C GLY A 114 18.26 19.20 19.85
N ALA A 115 18.05 18.38 18.82
CA ALA A 115 16.78 17.70 18.62
C ALA A 115 16.54 16.72 19.78
N LEU A 116 15.31 16.70 20.30
CA LEU A 116 14.84 15.60 21.14
C LEU A 116 14.59 14.41 20.21
N VAL A 117 15.43 13.39 20.30
CA VAL A 117 15.42 12.27 19.34
C VAL A 117 14.64 11.07 19.86
N ASP A 118 14.52 10.93 21.17
CA ASP A 118 13.77 9.85 21.80
C ASP A 118 13.39 10.23 23.24
N ALA A 119 12.41 9.53 23.79
CA ALA A 119 12.03 9.63 25.18
C ALA A 119 11.72 8.22 25.73
N VAL A 120 12.29 7.90 26.87
CA VAL A 120 12.23 6.57 27.48
C VAL A 120 11.57 6.70 28.84
N SER A 121 10.61 5.83 29.11
CA SER A 121 9.94 5.72 30.40
C SER A 121 10.16 4.31 30.93
N GLU A 122 10.27 4.16 32.25
CA GLU A 122 10.24 2.85 32.90
C GLU A 122 8.91 2.13 32.56
N GLN A 123 7.80 2.86 32.64
CA GLN A 123 6.46 2.35 32.37
C GLN A 123 6.05 2.60 30.92
N SER A 124 5.49 1.60 30.23
CA SER A 124 4.71 1.86 29.02
C SER A 124 3.41 2.62 29.38
N LEU A 125 2.78 3.28 28.41
CA LEU A 125 1.45 3.88 28.62
C LEU A 125 0.42 2.84 29.14
N VAL A 126 0.57 1.56 28.77
CA VAL A 126 -0.26 0.42 29.20
C VAL A 126 -0.09 0.12 30.70
N ASP A 127 1.12 0.25 31.24
CA ASP A 127 1.40 -0.06 32.65
C ASP A 127 0.90 1.00 33.62
N ARG A 128 0.75 2.26 33.19
CA ARG A 128 0.18 3.33 34.05
C ARG A 128 -1.32 3.29 34.16
N VAL A 129 -2.02 2.87 33.11
CA VAL A 129 -3.47 2.73 33.16
C VAL A 129 -3.87 1.61 34.13
N ARG A 130 -3.01 0.60 34.35
CA ARG A 130 -3.19 -0.43 35.39
C ARG A 130 -3.25 0.15 36.83
N GLU A 131 -2.54 1.24 37.12
CA GLU A 131 -2.51 1.83 38.47
C GLU A 131 -3.71 2.74 38.76
N VAL A 132 -4.38 3.26 37.71
CA VAL A 132 -5.49 4.21 37.86
C VAL A 132 -6.84 3.49 38.04
N ASP A 133 -6.99 2.26 37.55
CA ASP A 133 -8.27 1.52 37.59
C ASP A 133 -8.43 0.49 38.74
N GLU A 134 -7.40 0.21 39.53
CA GLU A 134 -7.51 -0.79 40.60
C GLU A 134 -7.78 -0.18 41.99
N GLU A 135 -9.07 -0.04 42.33
CA GLU A 135 -9.58 -0.06 43.71
C GLU A 135 -9.69 -1.52 44.25
N SER A 136 -8.82 -2.42 43.77
CA SER A 136 -8.82 -3.84 44.10
C SER A 136 -7.83 -4.16 45.22
N SER A 137 -8.29 -4.89 46.25
CA SER A 137 -7.54 -5.28 47.44
C SER A 137 -6.43 -6.31 47.20
N ARG A 138 -5.97 -6.49 45.96
CA ARG A 138 -4.89 -7.41 45.54
C ARG A 138 -3.66 -6.71 44.95
N ALA A 139 -3.65 -5.38 44.84
CA ALA A 139 -2.53 -4.63 44.24
C ALA A 139 -1.23 -4.64 45.08
N ASP A 140 -1.30 -4.95 46.38
CA ASP A 140 -0.11 -4.98 47.26
C ASP A 140 0.84 -6.14 46.94
N GLU A 141 0.39 -7.19 46.23
CA GLU A 141 1.24 -8.33 45.81
C GLU A 141 2.07 -8.05 44.53
N LEU A 142 1.86 -6.91 43.85
CA LEU A 142 2.54 -6.52 42.59
C LEU A 142 3.43 -5.27 42.71
N LEU A 143 3.66 -4.76 43.92
CA LEU A 143 4.50 -3.58 44.14
C LEU A 143 5.99 -3.93 43.90
N ARG A 144 6.51 -3.48 42.75
CA ARG A 144 7.94 -3.56 42.39
C ARG A 144 8.78 -2.70 43.34
N SER A 145 10.00 -3.17 43.67
CA SER A 145 10.94 -2.38 44.46
C SER A 145 11.55 -1.24 43.64
N ASP A 146 12.02 -0.17 44.30
CA ASP A 146 12.73 0.93 43.63
C ASP A 146 13.96 0.41 42.85
N GLU A 147 14.66 -0.61 43.36
CA GLU A 147 15.79 -1.26 42.69
C GLU A 147 15.39 -1.95 41.38
N GLN A 148 14.22 -2.61 41.36
CA GLN A 148 13.68 -3.25 40.15
C GLN A 148 13.30 -2.21 39.09
N ALA A 149 12.61 -1.14 39.50
CA ALA A 149 12.21 -0.06 38.60
C ALA A 149 13.44 0.61 37.94
N VAL A 150 14.48 0.87 38.73
CA VAL A 150 15.75 1.44 38.23
C VAL A 150 16.46 0.50 37.25
N ALA A 151 16.48 -0.81 37.53
CA ALA A 151 17.10 -1.81 36.66
C ALA A 151 16.36 -1.98 35.32
N GLU A 152 15.03 -2.07 35.34
CA GLU A 152 14.21 -2.19 34.12
C GLU A 152 14.32 -0.92 33.25
N PHE A 153 14.27 0.26 33.88
CA PHE A 153 14.44 1.53 33.21
C PHE A 153 15.79 1.65 32.48
N SER A 154 16.89 1.37 33.19
CA SER A 154 18.25 1.51 32.65
C SER A 154 18.52 0.52 31.52
N GLN A 155 18.04 -0.73 31.63
CA GLN A 155 18.09 -1.70 30.53
C GLN A 155 17.32 -1.20 29.31
N ARG A 156 16.08 -0.75 29.50
CA ARG A 156 15.23 -0.23 28.41
C ARG A 156 15.87 0.96 27.71
N LEU A 157 16.48 1.88 28.46
CA LEU A 157 17.20 3.03 27.93
C LEU A 157 18.37 2.62 27.03
N VAL A 158 19.20 1.66 27.46
CA VAL A 158 20.31 1.12 26.65
C VAL A 158 19.79 0.45 25.37
N HIS A 159 18.73 -0.35 25.46
CA HIS A 159 18.13 -0.99 24.29
C HIS A 159 17.60 0.04 23.29
N ARG A 160 16.98 1.12 23.77
CA ARG A 160 16.49 2.22 22.93
C ARG A 160 17.63 2.95 22.21
N LEU A 161 18.74 3.21 22.91
CA LEU A 161 19.93 3.81 22.33
C LEU A 161 20.55 2.93 21.23
N ARG A 162 20.70 1.63 21.50
CA ARG A 162 21.32 0.69 20.55
C ARG A 162 20.45 0.36 19.35
N SER A 163 19.12 0.38 19.50
CA SER A 163 18.19 0.23 18.38
C SER A 163 18.06 1.49 17.52
N ASN A 164 18.63 2.62 17.95
CA ASN A 164 18.63 3.88 17.22
C ASN A 164 20.06 4.47 17.08
N PRO A 165 20.99 3.75 16.41
CA PRO A 165 22.40 4.15 16.35
C PRO A 165 22.63 5.47 15.60
N ARG A 166 21.64 5.94 14.82
CA ARG A 166 21.69 7.22 14.08
C ARG A 166 20.98 8.37 14.80
N PHE A 167 20.40 8.12 15.97
CA PHE A 167 19.63 9.09 16.73
C PHE A 167 18.54 9.76 15.87
N ALA A 168 17.85 8.96 15.05
CA ALA A 168 16.69 9.42 14.31
C ALA A 168 15.55 9.78 15.28
N VAL A 169 14.75 10.77 14.93
CA VAL A 169 13.67 11.23 15.81
C VAL A 169 12.54 10.20 15.85
N ARG A 170 12.24 9.64 17.02
CA ARG A 170 11.15 8.68 17.24
C ARG A 170 9.88 9.36 17.75
N SER A 171 9.12 9.89 16.81
CA SER A 171 7.85 10.60 16.94
C SER A 171 6.87 10.01 17.94
N GLU A 172 6.72 8.70 17.89
CA GLU A 172 5.72 7.96 18.67
C GLU A 172 6.12 7.91 20.13
N ASN A 173 7.41 7.74 20.42
CA ASN A 173 7.97 7.79 21.77
C ASN A 173 7.92 9.20 22.35
N LEU A 174 8.14 10.22 21.51
CA LEU A 174 7.97 11.61 21.93
C LEU A 174 6.53 11.91 22.31
N ASN A 175 5.57 11.43 21.52
CA ASN A 175 4.15 11.53 21.85
C ASN A 175 3.82 10.72 23.12
N GLU A 176 4.32 9.49 23.27
CA GLU A 176 4.18 8.67 24.47
C GLU A 176 4.69 9.43 25.72
N SER A 177 5.82 10.13 25.61
CA SER A 177 6.39 10.94 26.69
C SER A 177 5.57 12.18 27.06
N ILE A 178 4.88 12.78 26.08
CA ILE A 178 3.98 13.92 26.30
C ILE A 178 2.70 13.45 27.00
N TYR A 179 2.18 12.27 26.64
CA TYR A 179 0.97 11.69 27.23
C TYR A 179 1.23 11.03 28.60
N ALA A 180 2.46 10.58 28.83
CA ALA A 180 2.96 9.96 30.05
C ALA A 180 2.88 10.88 31.29
N ASN A 181 3.17 12.17 31.14
CA ASN A 181 3.19 13.10 32.28
C ASN A 181 2.96 14.56 31.85
N PRO A 182 1.74 15.10 32.00
CA PRO A 182 1.41 16.48 31.61
C PRO A 182 2.20 17.56 32.35
N GLU A 183 2.69 17.31 33.57
CA GLU A 183 3.49 18.27 34.34
C GLU A 183 4.90 18.45 33.77
N LEU A 184 5.46 17.39 33.16
CA LEU A 184 6.75 17.42 32.48
C LEU A 184 6.73 18.35 31.26
N ALA A 185 5.63 18.37 30.50
CA ALA A 185 5.50 19.22 29.31
C ALA A 185 5.69 20.73 29.59
N GLY A 186 5.36 21.19 30.81
CA GLY A 186 5.50 22.60 31.21
C GLY A 186 6.89 23.02 31.72
N ARG A 187 7.75 22.08 32.13
CA ARG A 187 9.07 22.37 32.73
C ARG A 187 10.26 22.26 31.76
N LEU A 188 10.05 21.72 30.55
CA LEU A 188 11.12 21.26 29.64
C LEU A 188 11.81 22.31 28.75
N GLY A 189 11.27 23.53 28.61
CA GLY A 189 11.86 24.67 27.87
C GLY A 189 12.11 24.49 26.34
N PRO A 190 12.24 25.58 25.55
CA PRO A 190 11.46 26.82 25.61
C PRO A 190 10.01 26.52 25.22
N GLU A 191 9.03 27.31 25.70
CA GLU A 191 7.57 27.18 25.44
C GLU A 191 7.22 26.26 24.26
N ILE A 192 7.12 24.95 24.56
CA ILE A 192 6.22 24.09 23.81
C ILE A 192 4.88 24.44 24.43
N GLU A 193 4.10 25.26 23.73
CA GLU A 193 2.77 25.68 24.17
C GLU A 193 2.03 24.46 24.76
N SER A 194 1.78 24.56 26.07
CA SER A 194 1.01 23.59 26.83
C SER A 194 -0.34 23.38 26.16
N SER A 195 -0.74 22.10 26.02
CA SER A 195 -2.00 21.65 25.41
C SER A 195 -2.26 22.17 23.99
N SER A 196 -1.48 21.64 23.02
CA SER A 196 -1.81 21.58 21.57
C SER A 196 -0.78 20.79 20.75
N ALA A 197 0.38 20.49 21.36
CA ALA A 197 1.58 20.09 20.62
C ALA A 197 1.57 18.68 20.00
N ALA A 198 0.91 17.68 20.60
CA ALA A 198 0.93 16.30 20.08
C ALA A 198 0.19 16.15 18.72
N VAL A 199 -0.53 17.19 18.32
CA VAL A 199 -1.33 17.23 17.09
C VAL A 199 -0.76 18.25 16.10
N SER A 200 -0.11 19.32 16.60
CA SER A 200 0.76 20.17 15.77
C SER A 200 1.99 19.43 15.22
N SER A 201 2.44 18.36 15.91
CA SER A 201 3.57 17.53 15.49
C SER A 201 3.24 16.65 14.27
N VAL A 202 1.98 16.26 14.06
CA VAL A 202 1.55 15.45 12.91
C VAL A 202 1.97 16.07 11.57
N PHE A 203 1.98 17.40 11.46
CA PHE A 203 2.32 18.14 10.23
C PHE A 203 3.79 18.56 10.13
N ALA A 204 4.51 18.60 11.25
CA ALA A 204 5.96 18.53 11.20
C ALA A 204 6.38 17.15 10.63
N TYR A 205 5.64 16.10 10.99
CA TYR A 205 5.91 14.75 10.55
C TYR A 205 5.59 14.46 9.08
N LEU A 206 4.58 15.04 8.44
CA LEU A 206 4.28 14.65 7.05
C LEU A 206 5.40 15.03 6.06
N GLU A 207 5.92 16.27 6.07
CA GLU A 207 7.03 16.66 5.18
C GLU A 207 8.41 16.14 5.64
N ASP A 208 8.64 16.02 6.96
CA ASP A 208 9.90 15.52 7.52
C ASP A 208 9.93 13.98 7.65
N GLN A 209 8.82 13.28 7.31
CA GLN A 209 8.74 11.83 7.30
C GLN A 209 9.76 11.24 6.33
N GLU A 210 10.52 10.28 6.84
CA GLU A 210 11.43 9.50 6.03
C GLU A 210 10.64 8.48 5.20
N VAL A 211 10.75 8.61 3.88
CA VAL A 211 10.23 7.65 2.93
C VAL A 211 11.39 6.95 2.24
N VAL A 212 11.25 5.64 2.02
CA VAL A 212 12.28 4.86 1.31
C VAL A 212 11.85 4.65 -0.14
N THR A 213 10.55 4.66 -0.43
CA THR A 213 10.01 4.24 -1.73
C THR A 213 10.35 5.21 -2.87
N ALA A 214 10.61 6.49 -2.61
CA ALA A 214 10.85 7.48 -3.67
C ALA A 214 12.22 7.36 -4.38
N SER A 215 13.23 6.87 -3.66
CA SER A 215 14.65 6.82 -4.09
C SER A 215 15.33 5.48 -3.78
N ARG A 216 14.62 4.54 -3.16
CA ARG A 216 15.21 3.35 -2.51
C ARG A 216 16.36 3.74 -1.56
N ALA A 217 16.22 4.88 -0.91
CA ALA A 217 17.05 5.31 0.19
C ALA A 217 16.16 6.14 1.12
N SER A 218 16.44 6.15 2.42
CA SER A 218 15.72 7.06 3.31
C SER A 218 15.92 8.50 2.83
N THR A 219 14.81 9.18 2.53
CA THR A 219 14.74 10.57 2.07
C THR A 219 13.51 11.21 2.71
N SER A 220 13.60 12.47 3.12
CA SER A 220 12.43 13.20 3.60
C SER A 220 11.40 13.41 2.47
N LEU A 221 10.10 13.34 2.80
CA LEU A 221 9.00 13.61 1.86
C LEU A 221 9.16 14.98 1.17
N ARG A 222 9.65 15.98 1.91
CA ARG A 222 9.92 17.33 1.40
C ARG A 222 10.92 17.32 0.26
N GLU A 223 11.92 16.44 0.32
CA GLU A 223 13.05 16.37 -0.60
C GLU A 223 12.83 15.38 -1.74
N ALA A 224 11.79 14.54 -1.65
CA ALA A 224 11.35 13.68 -2.73
C ALA A 224 10.80 14.55 -3.90
N PRO A 225 11.35 14.43 -5.12
CA PRO A 225 10.93 15.25 -6.25
C PRO A 225 9.59 14.81 -6.87
N ALA A 226 9.17 13.56 -6.64
CA ALA A 226 7.86 13.05 -7.06
C ALA A 226 6.77 13.38 -6.03
N ALA A 227 5.51 13.39 -6.45
CA ALA A 227 4.37 13.30 -5.52
C ALA A 227 4.45 11.97 -4.77
N VAL A 228 4.45 12.07 -3.44
CA VAL A 228 4.48 10.92 -2.54
C VAL A 228 3.39 11.15 -1.50
N TYR A 229 2.56 10.14 -1.27
CA TYR A 229 1.49 10.13 -0.28
C TYR A 229 1.82 9.07 0.77
N VAL A 230 1.61 9.40 2.04
CA VAL A 230 1.87 8.47 3.15
C VAL A 230 0.59 8.29 3.95
N ILE A 231 0.06 7.08 3.95
CA ILE A 231 -1.05 6.69 4.82
C ILE A 231 -0.44 6.09 6.09
N THR A 232 -0.50 6.84 7.19
CA THR A 232 0.07 6.42 8.47
C THR A 232 -0.81 5.40 9.21
N GLU A 233 -0.24 4.64 10.14
CA GLU A 233 -0.97 3.78 11.09
C GLU A 233 -2.17 4.51 11.71
N ARG A 234 -1.94 5.74 12.17
CA ARG A 234 -2.96 6.54 12.81
C ARG A 234 -4.15 6.78 11.88
N MET A 235 -3.89 7.10 10.61
CA MET A 235 -4.94 7.24 9.60
C MET A 235 -5.66 5.93 9.33
N ILE A 236 -4.94 4.80 9.23
CA ILE A 236 -5.53 3.48 9.05
C ILE A 236 -6.55 3.18 10.16
N ARG A 237 -6.15 3.41 11.42
CA ARG A 237 -6.99 3.19 12.60
C ARG A 237 -8.16 4.14 12.70
N GLU A 238 -7.92 5.44 12.65
CA GLU A 238 -8.97 6.45 12.81
C GLU A 238 -10.01 6.40 11.70
N ARG A 239 -9.56 6.17 10.46
CA ARG A 239 -10.44 6.19 9.29
C ARG A 239 -11.12 4.83 9.04
N GLY A 240 -10.80 3.80 9.83
CA GLY A 240 -11.39 2.47 9.71
C GLY A 240 -11.06 1.78 8.38
N TYR A 241 -9.86 1.99 7.85
CA TYR A 241 -9.41 1.29 6.65
C TYR A 241 -9.25 -0.19 6.94
N ARG A 242 -9.86 -1.04 6.11
CA ARG A 242 -9.87 -2.50 6.32
C ARG A 242 -9.15 -3.23 5.18
N THR A 243 -9.18 -2.65 3.98
CA THR A 243 -8.49 -3.12 2.78
C THR A 243 -7.55 -2.05 2.26
N LEU A 244 -6.54 -2.48 1.50
CA LEU A 244 -5.64 -1.55 0.80
C LEU A 244 -6.44 -0.59 -0.11
N VAL A 245 -7.48 -1.09 -0.78
CA VAL A 245 -8.32 -0.30 -1.69
C VAL A 245 -9.08 0.80 -0.96
N ASP A 246 -9.56 0.58 0.27
CA ASP A 246 -10.19 1.64 1.07
C ASP A 246 -9.26 2.80 1.35
N ALA A 247 -7.99 2.48 1.59
CA ALA A 247 -6.95 3.45 1.88
C ALA A 247 -6.56 4.20 0.60
N LEU A 248 -6.35 3.48 -0.51
CA LEU A 248 -6.04 4.07 -1.82
C LEU A 248 -7.20 4.93 -2.37
N HIS A 249 -8.45 4.63 -2.03
CA HIS A 249 -9.59 5.42 -2.45
C HIS A 249 -9.55 6.87 -1.92
N ASP A 250 -8.91 7.08 -0.76
CA ASP A 250 -8.69 8.41 -0.20
C ASP A 250 -7.47 9.15 -0.79
N VAL A 251 -6.57 8.44 -1.46
CA VAL A 251 -5.36 9.01 -2.06
C VAL A 251 -5.68 9.69 -3.39
N PRO A 252 -5.19 10.93 -3.63
CA PRO A 252 -5.32 11.57 -4.94
C PRO A 252 -4.75 10.73 -6.08
N GLY A 253 -5.35 10.83 -7.27
CA GLY A 253 -4.85 10.22 -8.49
C GLY A 253 -5.33 8.79 -8.75
N PHE A 254 -5.98 8.12 -7.81
CA PHE A 254 -6.54 6.78 -8.01
C PHE A 254 -7.92 6.84 -8.67
N ASP A 255 -8.31 5.79 -9.39
CA ASP A 255 -9.67 5.42 -9.78
C ASP A 255 -9.81 3.91 -9.57
N ILE A 256 -10.91 3.48 -8.95
CA ILE A 256 -11.11 2.10 -8.52
C ILE A 256 -12.39 1.60 -9.19
N ILE A 257 -12.27 0.48 -9.89
CA ILE A 257 -13.40 -0.21 -10.50
C ILE A 257 -13.54 -1.56 -9.82
N HIS A 258 -14.67 -1.77 -9.14
CA HIS A 258 -15.00 -3.05 -8.53
C HIS A 258 -15.50 -3.99 -9.62
N THR A 259 -14.76 -5.07 -9.85
CA THR A 259 -15.05 -6.01 -10.93
C THR A 259 -15.95 -7.17 -10.53
N SER A 260 -16.22 -7.31 -9.24
CA SER A 260 -17.09 -8.33 -8.61
C SER A 260 -16.78 -9.76 -9.06
N GLY A 261 -16.06 -10.54 -8.24
CA GLY A 261 -15.70 -11.93 -8.54
C GLY A 261 -14.22 -12.23 -8.33
N ILE A 262 -13.61 -13.01 -9.23
CA ILE A 262 -12.23 -13.53 -9.10
C ILE A 262 -11.16 -12.45 -9.31
N PHE A 263 -11.53 -11.37 -9.99
CA PHE A 263 -10.59 -10.31 -10.39
C PHE A 263 -10.44 -9.29 -9.26
N PRO A 264 -9.20 -8.87 -8.96
CA PRO A 264 -8.97 -7.76 -8.04
C PRO A 264 -9.67 -6.51 -8.55
N ASP A 265 -10.09 -5.65 -7.62
CA ASP A 265 -10.48 -4.28 -7.97
C ASP A 265 -9.43 -3.68 -8.92
N LEU A 266 -9.86 -3.08 -10.02
CA LEU A 266 -8.94 -2.44 -10.94
C LEU A 266 -8.50 -1.12 -10.31
N ILE A 267 -7.22 -1.06 -9.96
CA ILE A 267 -6.55 0.09 -9.36
C ILE A 267 -5.92 0.87 -10.51
N HIS A 268 -6.66 1.85 -11.02
CA HIS A 268 -6.15 2.80 -12.00
C HIS A 268 -5.54 3.99 -11.29
N GLN A 269 -4.47 4.53 -11.86
CA GLN A 269 -3.75 5.67 -11.29
C GLN A 269 -3.41 6.64 -12.42
N ARG A 270 -3.61 7.93 -12.18
CA ARG A 270 -3.33 9.02 -13.14
C ARG A 270 -3.86 8.72 -14.54
N GLY A 271 -5.09 8.19 -14.61
CA GLY A 271 -5.91 8.18 -15.84
C GLY A 271 -5.53 7.14 -16.86
N LEU A 272 -4.67 6.20 -16.47
CA LEU A 272 -4.28 5.08 -17.29
C LEU A 272 -5.01 3.82 -16.82
N VAL A 273 -5.81 3.26 -17.71
CA VAL A 273 -6.59 2.03 -17.48
C VAL A 273 -5.81 0.79 -17.88
N GLY A 274 -5.93 -0.28 -17.12
CA GLY A 274 -5.33 -1.57 -17.43
C GLY A 274 -5.65 -2.62 -16.37
N ASN A 275 -5.05 -3.81 -16.49
CA ASN A 275 -5.27 -4.92 -15.58
C ASN A 275 -4.29 -4.90 -14.38
N ASN A 276 -4.14 -3.74 -13.70
CA ASN A 276 -3.22 -3.54 -12.57
C ASN A 276 -1.72 -3.79 -12.85
N GLN A 277 -1.29 -3.74 -14.11
CA GLN A 277 0.10 -4.03 -14.53
C GLN A 277 1.03 -2.80 -14.51
N ARG A 278 0.46 -1.60 -14.33
CA ARG A 278 1.18 -0.32 -14.44
C ARG A 278 1.63 0.24 -13.08
N THR A 279 1.37 -0.46 -11.99
CA THR A 279 1.76 -0.06 -10.63
C THR A 279 2.41 -1.24 -9.93
N LEU A 280 3.55 -0.99 -9.27
CA LEU A 280 4.19 -2.00 -8.43
C LEU A 280 3.63 -1.92 -7.01
N LEU A 281 3.36 -3.08 -6.40
CA LEU A 281 2.98 -3.23 -5.01
C LEU A 281 4.07 -4.01 -4.27
N TYR A 282 4.60 -3.39 -3.22
CA TYR A 282 5.61 -3.95 -2.34
C TYR A 282 5.07 -4.16 -0.93
N VAL A 283 5.59 -5.16 -0.24
CA VAL A 283 5.43 -5.35 1.21
C VAL A 283 6.82 -5.48 1.82
N ASN A 284 7.23 -4.47 2.59
CA ASN A 284 8.60 -4.31 3.12
C ASN A 284 9.69 -4.48 2.05
N GLY A 285 9.48 -3.92 0.85
CA GLY A 285 10.45 -4.05 -0.24
C GLY A 285 10.42 -5.38 -1.01
N VAL A 286 9.59 -6.36 -0.62
CA VAL A 286 9.30 -7.56 -1.43
C VAL A 286 8.18 -7.28 -2.43
N LEU A 287 8.43 -7.48 -3.73
CA LEU A 287 7.41 -7.27 -4.78
C LEU A 287 6.30 -8.33 -4.66
N ASP A 288 5.04 -7.91 -4.68
CA ASP A 288 3.88 -8.79 -4.54
C ASP A 288 3.12 -9.01 -5.87
N ASN A 289 3.33 -8.17 -6.90
CA ASN A 289 2.75 -8.37 -8.24
C ASN A 289 3.02 -9.78 -8.78
N ASN A 290 2.01 -10.46 -9.34
CA ASN A 290 2.17 -11.82 -9.83
C ASN A 290 3.18 -11.90 -10.99
N LEU A 291 3.83 -13.05 -11.15
CA LEU A 291 4.97 -13.16 -12.07
C LEU A 291 4.56 -13.15 -13.54
N THR A 292 3.49 -13.87 -13.92
CA THR A 292 3.15 -13.97 -15.34
C THR A 292 2.49 -12.73 -15.93
N GLU A 293 1.60 -12.07 -15.18
CA GLU A 293 0.87 -10.87 -15.64
C GLU A 293 1.46 -9.58 -15.09
N SER A 294 2.43 -9.62 -14.17
CA SER A 294 3.00 -8.43 -13.52
C SER A 294 1.95 -7.52 -12.87
N ALA A 295 0.82 -8.09 -12.45
CA ALA A 295 -0.35 -7.40 -11.93
C ALA A 295 -0.53 -7.64 -10.43
N ILE A 296 -1.19 -6.69 -9.76
CA ILE A 296 -1.74 -6.91 -8.42
C ILE A 296 -2.95 -7.84 -8.59
N LEU A 297 -2.92 -9.05 -8.02
CA LEU A 297 -3.98 -10.07 -8.09
C LEU A 297 -4.83 -10.15 -6.79
N ALA A 298 -5.88 -10.99 -6.81
CA ALA A 298 -6.56 -11.57 -5.63
C ALA A 298 -7.20 -10.59 -4.62
N GLY A 299 -8.04 -9.68 -5.11
CA GLY A 299 -8.93 -8.85 -4.27
C GLY A 299 -8.23 -7.87 -3.32
N SER A 300 -9.01 -6.98 -2.72
CA SER A 300 -8.52 -5.96 -1.78
C SER A 300 -8.36 -6.46 -0.35
N LEU A 301 -9.04 -7.55 0.01
CA LEU A 301 -9.15 -8.11 1.37
C LEU A 301 -7.90 -8.89 1.84
N ARG A 302 -6.96 -9.20 0.95
CA ARG A 302 -5.78 -10.03 1.29
C ARG A 302 -4.66 -9.30 2.05
N PHE A 303 -4.72 -7.98 2.14
CA PHE A 303 -3.72 -7.17 2.84
C PHE A 303 -4.23 -6.76 4.22
N PRO A 304 -3.92 -7.53 5.28
CA PRO A 304 -4.31 -7.13 6.62
C PRO A 304 -3.62 -5.83 7.02
N LEU A 305 -4.41 -4.78 7.32
CA LEU A 305 -3.85 -3.47 7.68
C LEU A 305 -3.51 -3.32 9.17
N HIS A 306 -3.87 -4.27 10.04
CA HIS A 306 -3.68 -4.17 11.50
C HIS A 306 -2.20 -4.11 11.93
N ASN A 307 -1.28 -4.76 11.19
CA ASN A 307 0.16 -4.76 11.46
C ASN A 307 0.95 -3.80 10.54
N VAL A 308 0.24 -2.94 9.82
CA VAL A 308 0.85 -1.92 8.95
C VAL A 308 1.23 -0.71 9.79
N GLU A 309 2.47 -0.25 9.62
CA GLU A 309 2.99 1.00 10.17
C GLU A 309 2.61 2.17 9.25
N ARG A 310 2.82 2.00 7.94
CA ARG A 310 2.42 2.97 6.92
C ARG A 310 2.33 2.36 5.53
N ILE A 311 1.60 3.03 4.65
CA ILE A 311 1.56 2.74 3.21
C ILE A 311 2.15 3.95 2.49
N GLU A 312 3.25 3.75 1.77
CA GLU A 312 3.89 4.77 0.94
C GLU A 312 3.41 4.63 -0.51
N VAL A 313 2.93 5.71 -1.12
CA VAL A 313 2.50 5.74 -2.52
C VAL A 313 3.31 6.80 -3.26
N VAL A 314 4.18 6.36 -4.17
CA VAL A 314 4.88 7.24 -5.11
C VAL A 314 4.08 7.32 -6.39
N ALA A 315 3.66 8.52 -6.78
CA ALA A 315 2.88 8.74 -7.99
C ALA A 315 3.78 9.17 -9.17
N GLY A 316 3.48 8.63 -10.35
CA GLY A 316 4.26 8.83 -11.57
C GLY A 316 5.42 7.84 -11.77
N PRO A 317 6.18 8.00 -12.87
CA PRO A 317 7.19 7.04 -13.26
C PRO A 317 8.34 6.93 -12.27
N SER A 318 8.55 5.73 -11.74
CA SER A 318 9.63 5.38 -10.81
C SER A 318 10.58 4.30 -11.37
N SER A 319 10.44 3.97 -12.66
CA SER A 319 11.25 2.97 -13.35
C SER A 319 12.75 3.26 -13.33
N ALA A 320 13.21 4.49 -13.11
CA ALA A 320 14.64 4.80 -13.01
C ALA A 320 15.32 4.21 -11.76
N VAL A 321 14.55 3.74 -10.78
CA VAL A 321 15.08 3.02 -9.61
C VAL A 321 14.53 1.59 -9.60
N TYR A 322 13.22 1.43 -9.81
CA TYR A 322 12.52 0.14 -9.71
C TYR A 322 12.54 -0.72 -10.98
N GLY A 323 12.90 -0.17 -12.14
CA GLY A 323 12.85 -0.89 -13.41
C GLY A 323 11.45 -1.03 -14.01
N ALA A 324 11.18 -2.17 -14.62
CA ALA A 324 9.94 -2.40 -15.37
C ALA A 324 8.68 -2.23 -14.49
N ASN A 325 7.60 -1.72 -15.10
CA ASN A 325 6.25 -1.67 -14.52
C ASN A 325 6.03 -0.69 -13.35
N ALA A 326 7.09 -0.03 -12.85
CA ALA A 326 6.98 1.19 -12.01
C ALA A 326 6.54 2.41 -12.85
N PHE A 327 5.47 2.23 -13.60
CA PHE A 327 5.07 3.04 -14.74
C PHE A 327 4.17 4.20 -14.31
N ASN A 328 3.09 3.90 -13.59
CA ASN A 328 2.18 4.88 -12.99
C ASN A 328 2.57 5.24 -11.56
N GLY A 329 3.29 4.35 -10.87
CA GLY A 329 3.66 4.55 -9.48
C GLY A 329 4.14 3.28 -8.79
N VAL A 330 4.45 3.43 -7.51
CA VAL A 330 4.83 2.35 -6.59
C VAL A 330 4.05 2.52 -5.30
N ILE A 331 3.42 1.44 -4.85
CA ILE A 331 2.77 1.32 -3.54
C ILE A 331 3.65 0.41 -2.70
N ASN A 332 4.01 0.81 -1.49
CA ASN A 332 4.83 0.02 -0.59
C ASN A 332 4.19 -0.01 0.80
N ILE A 333 3.78 -1.20 1.24
CA ILE A 333 3.23 -1.46 2.56
C ILE A 333 4.40 -1.75 3.49
N ILE A 334 4.55 -0.93 4.53
CA ILE A 334 5.59 -1.08 5.54
C ILE A 334 4.93 -1.53 6.82
N THR A 335 5.35 -2.70 7.29
CA THR A 335 4.80 -3.35 8.48
C THR A 335 5.66 -3.05 9.69
N ARG A 336 5.05 -3.09 10.87
CA ARG A 336 5.76 -2.84 12.12
C ARG A 336 6.77 -3.95 12.41
N ASP A 337 7.90 -3.53 12.97
CA ASP A 337 8.93 -4.43 13.46
C ASP A 337 8.97 -4.45 15.00
N GLY A 338 9.95 -5.14 15.57
CA GLY A 338 10.12 -5.26 17.01
C GLY A 338 10.76 -4.05 17.70
N SER A 339 11.07 -2.95 16.97
CA SER A 339 11.86 -1.84 17.51
C SER A 339 11.13 -1.02 18.59
N ASP A 340 9.80 -1.15 18.67
CA ASP A 340 8.95 -0.53 19.70
C ASP A 340 8.94 -1.26 21.04
N GLY A 341 9.63 -2.41 21.12
CA GLY A 341 9.62 -3.31 22.27
C GLY A 341 8.64 -4.45 22.10
N ASP A 342 8.57 -5.30 23.13
CA ASP A 342 7.69 -6.47 23.12
C ASP A 342 6.23 -6.02 23.15
N VAL A 343 5.48 -6.42 22.13
CA VAL A 343 4.05 -6.17 21.98
C VAL A 343 3.37 -7.43 21.47
N TYR A 344 2.38 -7.89 22.21
CA TYR A 344 1.46 -8.93 21.79
C TYR A 344 0.11 -8.31 21.47
N GLN A 345 -0.38 -8.57 20.27
CA GLN A 345 -1.65 -8.03 19.78
C GLN A 345 -2.54 -9.16 19.30
N PHE A 346 -3.78 -9.12 19.75
CA PHE A 346 -4.86 -9.95 19.27
C PHE A 346 -5.98 -9.05 18.78
N GLU A 347 -6.56 -9.35 17.63
CA GLU A 347 -7.66 -8.57 17.08
C GLU A 347 -8.70 -9.52 16.50
N GLY A 348 -9.95 -9.36 16.91
CA GLY A 348 -11.10 -10.02 16.32
C GLY A 348 -12.02 -8.98 15.71
N THR A 349 -12.48 -9.22 14.50
CA THR A 349 -13.41 -8.35 13.79
C THR A 349 -14.57 -9.18 13.27
N ALA A 350 -15.79 -8.67 13.39
CA ALA A 350 -17.00 -9.29 12.83
C ALA A 350 -17.90 -8.21 12.22
N GLY A 351 -18.58 -8.54 11.12
CA GLY A 351 -19.41 -7.57 10.41
C GLY A 351 -20.30 -8.20 9.36
N TRP A 352 -21.11 -7.34 8.72
CA TRP A 352 -22.10 -7.72 7.71
C TRP A 352 -22.12 -6.70 6.58
N TRP A 353 -22.26 -7.21 5.36
CA TRP A 353 -22.53 -6.43 4.17
C TRP A 353 -24.06 -6.33 4.08
N GLU A 354 -24.59 -5.11 4.17
CA GLU A 354 -26.00 -4.68 4.22
C GLU A 354 -26.61 -4.49 5.62
N SER A 355 -27.64 -3.63 5.69
CA SER A 355 -28.43 -3.36 6.91
C SER A 355 -29.34 -4.51 7.36
N ASN A 356 -29.46 -5.56 6.57
CA ASN A 356 -30.35 -6.69 6.88
C ASN A 356 -29.62 -7.85 7.57
N PHE A 357 -28.36 -7.64 8.00
CA PHE A 357 -27.49 -8.65 8.62
C PHE A 357 -27.30 -9.91 7.76
N ARG A 358 -27.38 -9.76 6.43
CA ARG A 358 -27.06 -10.82 5.47
C ARG A 358 -25.54 -10.83 5.22
N ASN A 359 -25.01 -11.97 4.77
CA ASN A 359 -23.59 -12.20 4.47
C ASN A 359 -22.65 -11.75 5.59
N PRO A 360 -22.63 -12.49 6.71
CA PRO A 360 -21.64 -12.23 7.74
C PRO A 360 -20.22 -12.46 7.23
N ALA A 361 -19.28 -11.78 7.88
CA ALA A 361 -17.90 -12.19 7.93
C ALA A 361 -17.31 -11.96 9.29
N GLY A 362 -16.20 -12.65 9.51
CA GLY A 362 -15.28 -12.34 10.57
C GLY A 362 -13.85 -12.43 10.07
N SER A 363 -12.98 -11.73 10.77
CA SER A 363 -11.54 -11.93 10.66
C SER A 363 -10.90 -11.94 12.02
N GLY A 364 -9.82 -12.69 12.16
CA GLY A 364 -8.99 -12.71 13.35
C GLY A 364 -7.54 -12.47 12.96
N SER A 365 -6.83 -11.71 13.78
CA SER A 365 -5.38 -11.60 13.69
C SER A 365 -4.70 -11.79 15.04
N ILE A 366 -3.50 -12.33 14.97
CA ILE A 366 -2.57 -12.41 16.08
C ILE A 366 -1.22 -11.90 15.59
N THR A 367 -0.60 -11.01 16.36
CA THR A 367 0.73 -10.49 16.09
C THR A 367 1.56 -10.54 17.36
N ALA A 368 2.77 -11.05 17.25
CA ALA A 368 3.79 -10.97 18.28
C ALA A 368 5.01 -10.30 17.68
N ARG A 369 5.45 -9.20 18.28
CA ARG A 369 6.65 -8.47 17.87
C ARG A 369 7.45 -8.03 19.08
N GLY A 370 8.75 -7.86 18.93
CA GLY A 370 9.58 -7.52 20.05
C GLY A 370 11.07 -7.66 19.82
N ILE A 371 11.82 -7.63 20.91
CA ILE A 371 13.27 -7.73 20.93
C ILE A 371 13.67 -8.96 21.75
N ALA A 372 14.34 -9.91 21.12
CA ALA A 372 14.92 -11.08 21.78
C ALA A 372 16.46 -10.99 21.79
N GLY A 373 17.12 -11.86 22.58
CA GLY A 373 18.58 -11.95 22.63
C GLY A 373 19.23 -11.16 23.77
N LEU A 374 20.56 -11.20 23.83
CA LEU A 374 21.33 -10.43 24.82
C LEU A 374 21.31 -8.95 24.46
N ALA A 375 21.53 -8.07 25.44
CA ALA A 375 21.54 -6.63 25.20
C ALA A 375 22.57 -6.17 24.14
N ASP A 376 23.67 -6.90 23.98
CA ASP A 376 24.71 -6.68 22.98
C ASP A 376 24.38 -7.26 21.59
N GLU A 377 23.41 -8.16 21.52
CA GLU A 377 23.03 -8.89 20.30
C GLU A 377 21.50 -8.96 20.15
N PRO A 378 20.81 -7.81 20.02
CA PRO A 378 19.35 -7.80 19.91
C PRO A 378 18.89 -8.37 18.56
N VAL A 379 17.86 -9.20 18.62
CA VAL A 379 17.12 -9.73 17.48
C VAL A 379 15.75 -9.09 17.49
N LEU A 380 15.45 -8.25 16.51
CA LEU A 380 14.09 -7.74 16.31
C LEU A 380 13.28 -8.81 15.59
N TYR A 381 12.07 -9.07 16.07
CA TYR A 381 11.14 -9.99 15.42
C TYR A 381 9.76 -9.37 15.31
N SER A 382 9.03 -9.73 14.26
CA SER A 382 7.60 -9.45 14.11
C SER A 382 6.97 -10.58 13.32
N VAL A 383 6.03 -11.28 13.94
CA VAL A 383 5.31 -12.44 13.39
C VAL A 383 3.82 -12.15 13.48
N SER A 384 3.13 -12.20 12.35
CA SER A 384 1.69 -11.96 12.27
C SER A 384 0.99 -13.04 11.48
N ALA A 385 -0.16 -13.48 11.98
CA ALA A 385 -1.07 -14.36 11.27
C ALA A 385 -2.47 -13.73 11.21
N TYR A 386 -3.12 -13.89 10.07
CA TYR A 386 -4.43 -13.33 9.78
C TYR A 386 -5.29 -14.36 9.06
N TYR A 387 -6.54 -14.43 9.47
CA TYR A 387 -7.58 -15.20 8.80
C TYR A 387 -8.82 -14.33 8.61
N LEU A 388 -9.39 -14.34 7.42
CA LEU A 388 -10.70 -13.76 7.14
C LEU A 388 -11.58 -14.80 6.46
N LYS A 389 -12.84 -14.82 6.87
CA LYS A 389 -13.90 -15.56 6.21
C LYS A 389 -15.07 -14.64 5.96
N SER A 390 -15.53 -14.60 4.72
CA SER A 390 -16.69 -13.82 4.30
C SER A 390 -17.63 -14.67 3.48
N GLN A 391 -18.93 -14.37 3.54
CA GLN A 391 -19.90 -14.86 2.55
C GLN A 391 -20.02 -13.90 1.34
N GLY A 392 -19.06 -12.98 1.24
CA GLY A 392 -18.95 -11.87 0.29
C GLY A 392 -20.15 -10.90 0.33
N PRO A 393 -20.11 -9.77 -0.39
CA PRO A 393 -21.28 -8.91 -0.53
C PRO A 393 -22.42 -9.60 -1.32
N TYR A 394 -23.59 -9.78 -0.70
CA TYR A 394 -24.83 -9.83 -1.48
C TYR A 394 -24.99 -8.46 -2.14
N PHE A 395 -25.16 -8.44 -3.45
CA PHE A 395 -25.59 -7.23 -4.12
C PHE A 395 -27.09 -7.08 -3.88
N GLY A 396 -27.46 -6.06 -3.10
CA GLY A 396 -28.81 -5.82 -2.62
C GLY A 396 -29.92 -5.82 -3.68
N ASP A 397 -31.14 -6.00 -3.19
CA ASP A 397 -32.37 -6.29 -3.93
C ASP A 397 -32.75 -5.22 -4.97
N ARG A 398 -32.69 -5.53 -6.28
CA ARG A 398 -33.59 -5.01 -7.36
C ARG A 398 -33.84 -6.05 -8.45
N ARG A 399 -35.08 -6.12 -8.95
CA ARG A 399 -35.73 -7.29 -9.58
C ARG A 399 -35.31 -7.62 -11.02
N ARG A 400 -35.63 -8.87 -11.39
CA ARG A 400 -35.50 -9.54 -12.69
C ARG A 400 -36.17 -8.78 -13.85
N LEU A 401 -35.50 -8.67 -15.00
CA LEU A 401 -36.09 -8.47 -16.31
C LEU A 401 -36.29 -9.85 -16.95
N ASP A 402 -37.47 -10.46 -16.80
CA ASP A 402 -37.88 -11.55 -17.67
C ASP A 402 -38.81 -11.07 -18.76
N ALA A 403 -38.40 -11.38 -19.99
CA ALA A 403 -39.17 -11.28 -21.21
C ALA A 403 -40.44 -12.15 -21.13
N LYS A 404 -41.48 -11.60 -20.50
CA LYS A 404 -42.91 -11.85 -20.74
C LYS A 404 -43.82 -10.74 -20.18
N SER A 405 -43.26 -9.61 -19.73
CA SER A 405 -44.04 -8.47 -19.22
C SER A 405 -43.97 -7.24 -20.13
N TYR A 406 -43.99 -7.44 -21.44
CA TYR A 406 -44.11 -6.33 -22.41
C TYR A 406 -45.40 -5.51 -22.20
N ASP A 407 -46.39 -6.07 -21.48
CA ASP A 407 -47.73 -5.50 -21.29
C ASP A 407 -48.12 -5.17 -19.84
N ASN A 408 -47.18 -5.04 -18.90
CA ASN A 408 -47.54 -4.56 -17.57
C ASN A 408 -46.49 -3.60 -17.02
N ASN A 409 -46.98 -2.47 -16.49
CA ASN A 409 -46.32 -1.44 -15.66
C ASN A 409 -45.27 -1.99 -14.68
N ASP A 410 -44.15 -2.48 -15.18
CA ASP A 410 -43.05 -2.98 -14.39
C ASP A 410 -42.11 -1.83 -14.08
N VAL A 411 -42.05 -1.48 -12.80
CA VAL A 411 -41.24 -0.39 -12.25
C VAL A 411 -39.75 -0.58 -12.60
N SER A 412 -39.29 -1.82 -12.81
CA SER A 412 -37.91 -2.14 -13.18
C SER A 412 -37.51 -1.67 -14.59
N TYR A 413 -38.41 -1.78 -15.58
CA TYR A 413 -38.17 -1.26 -16.94
C TYR A 413 -38.16 0.28 -16.95
N HIS A 414 -38.94 0.88 -16.06
CA HIS A 414 -38.95 2.33 -15.86
C HIS A 414 -37.64 2.85 -15.26
N VAL A 415 -36.97 2.10 -14.39
CA VAL A 415 -35.68 2.51 -13.80
C VAL A 415 -34.56 2.49 -14.85
N GLU A 416 -34.53 1.51 -15.76
CA GLU A 416 -33.57 1.52 -16.89
C GLU A 416 -33.86 2.66 -17.87
N GLN A 417 -35.14 2.90 -18.21
CA GLN A 417 -35.52 4.07 -19.00
C GLN A 417 -35.17 5.39 -18.29
N GLU A 418 -35.44 5.57 -17.00
CA GLU A 418 -35.11 6.80 -16.26
C GLU A 418 -33.60 7.00 -16.12
N LEU A 419 -32.83 5.95 -15.80
CA LEU A 419 -31.36 6.02 -15.69
C LEU A 419 -30.68 6.27 -17.04
N CYS A 420 -31.26 5.78 -18.14
CA CYS A 420 -30.82 6.06 -19.50
C CYS A 420 -31.43 7.35 -20.12
N GLY A 421 -32.27 8.11 -19.40
CA GLY A 421 -32.95 9.29 -19.96
C GLY A 421 -33.90 8.97 -21.15
N GLY A 422 -34.52 7.79 -21.15
CA GLY A 422 -35.51 7.33 -22.12
C GLY A 422 -34.91 6.79 -23.43
N GLN A 423 -33.59 6.53 -23.46
CA GLN A 423 -32.82 6.26 -24.68
C GLN A 423 -32.41 4.80 -24.86
N CYS A 424 -32.54 4.00 -23.82
CA CYS A 424 -32.44 2.56 -23.90
C CYS A 424 -33.76 2.07 -24.51
N GLU A 425 -33.92 2.14 -25.83
CA GLU A 425 -34.83 1.24 -26.55
C GLU A 425 -34.05 -0.03 -26.84
N PRO A 426 -34.12 -1.05 -25.97
CA PRO A 426 -33.57 -2.34 -26.32
C PRO A 426 -34.37 -2.86 -27.52
N GLY A 427 -33.79 -2.78 -28.71
CA GLY A 427 -34.27 -3.57 -29.84
C GLY A 427 -34.30 -5.05 -29.45
N PRO A 428 -34.94 -5.93 -30.24
CA PRO A 428 -35.00 -7.37 -29.96
C PRO A 428 -33.63 -8.09 -29.86
N THR A 429 -32.54 -7.36 -30.07
CA THR A 429 -31.14 -7.79 -29.99
C THR A 429 -30.34 -7.11 -28.86
N ALA A 430 -30.96 -6.28 -28.03
CA ALA A 430 -30.26 -5.59 -26.95
C ALA A 430 -30.16 -6.48 -25.72
N VAL A 431 -28.93 -6.73 -25.30
CA VAL A 431 -28.59 -7.64 -24.22
C VAL A 431 -27.88 -6.84 -23.13
N GLY A 432 -28.65 -6.03 -22.40
CA GLY A 432 -28.19 -5.40 -21.16
C GLY A 432 -28.41 -6.36 -20.01
N TYR A 433 -27.33 -6.85 -19.38
CA TYR A 433 -27.44 -7.70 -18.20
C TYR A 433 -27.37 -6.85 -16.92
N TYR A 434 -28.30 -7.10 -15.99
CA TYR A 434 -28.27 -6.61 -14.62
C TYR A 434 -28.00 -7.78 -13.67
N TRP A 435 -27.21 -7.54 -12.62
CA TRP A 435 -26.87 -8.54 -11.60
C TRP A 435 -28.10 -8.89 -10.76
N SER A 436 -28.49 -10.16 -10.74
CA SER A 436 -29.68 -10.61 -10.02
C SER A 436 -29.59 -10.31 -8.52
N PRO A 437 -30.70 -9.94 -7.87
CA PRO A 437 -30.80 -9.76 -6.42
C PRO A 437 -30.69 -11.09 -5.66
N LEU A 438 -30.27 -12.18 -6.30
CA LEU A 438 -30.00 -13.48 -5.69
C LEU A 438 -28.60 -13.99 -6.10
N TYR A 439 -27.78 -13.15 -6.74
CA TYR A 439 -26.38 -13.47 -7.04
C TYR A 439 -25.61 -13.50 -5.72
N ASN A 440 -25.45 -14.70 -5.17
CA ASN A 440 -24.57 -14.92 -4.05
C ASN A 440 -23.14 -14.97 -4.58
N VAL A 441 -22.34 -13.98 -4.24
CA VAL A 441 -20.89 -14.11 -4.40
C VAL A 441 -20.42 -15.30 -3.58
N SER A 442 -19.36 -15.92 -4.07
CA SER A 442 -18.72 -17.05 -3.40
C SER A 442 -18.28 -16.68 -1.99
N ASP A 443 -18.37 -17.63 -1.05
CA ASP A 443 -17.63 -17.52 0.21
C ASP A 443 -16.15 -17.24 -0.08
N GLU A 444 -15.52 -16.36 0.69
CA GLU A 444 -14.11 -15.99 0.54
C GLU A 444 -13.37 -16.31 1.84
N ASP A 445 -12.29 -17.08 1.72
CA ASP A 445 -11.39 -17.44 2.81
C ASP A 445 -9.98 -16.90 2.49
N HIS A 446 -9.40 -16.12 3.40
CA HIS A 446 -8.09 -15.50 3.23
C HIS A 446 -7.17 -15.89 4.38
N TYR A 447 -5.96 -16.31 4.05
CA TYR A 447 -4.91 -16.63 5.02
C TYR A 447 -3.70 -15.76 4.72
N ASN A 448 -3.11 -15.16 5.75
CA ASN A 448 -1.84 -14.45 5.62
C ASN A 448 -0.95 -14.78 6.82
N VAL A 449 0.28 -15.17 6.55
CA VAL A 449 1.32 -15.40 7.55
C VAL A 449 2.58 -14.67 7.10
N MET A 450 3.01 -13.73 7.92
CA MET A 450 4.20 -12.93 7.69
C MET A 450 5.12 -13.05 8.89
N ALA A 451 6.42 -13.13 8.64
CA ALA A 451 7.42 -13.01 9.69
C ALA A 451 8.61 -12.19 9.19
N THR A 452 9.14 -11.35 10.07
CA THR A 452 10.34 -10.55 9.86
C THR A 452 11.27 -10.72 11.04
N PHE A 453 12.56 -10.84 10.76
CA PHE A 453 13.62 -10.99 11.75
C PHE A 453 14.81 -10.17 11.32
N HIS A 454 15.26 -9.27 12.18
CA HIS A 454 16.46 -8.46 11.96
C HIS A 454 17.49 -8.79 13.04
N TYR A 455 18.71 -9.10 12.61
CA TYR A 455 19.84 -9.35 13.49
C TYR A 455 21.07 -8.64 12.95
N GLN A 456 21.49 -7.56 13.63
CA GLN A 456 22.52 -6.65 13.15
C GLN A 456 22.21 -6.19 11.70
N GLY A 457 23.08 -6.47 10.74
CA GLY A 457 22.84 -6.19 9.32
C GLY A 457 21.96 -7.22 8.60
N LEU A 458 21.73 -8.40 9.17
CA LEU A 458 20.97 -9.48 8.55
C LEU A 458 19.46 -9.23 8.67
N ARG A 459 18.74 -9.42 7.56
CA ARG A 459 17.29 -9.37 7.49
C ARG A 459 16.75 -10.66 6.89
N PHE A 460 15.78 -11.27 7.55
CA PHE A 460 15.01 -12.36 7.00
C PHE A 460 13.53 -11.99 7.02
N GLN A 461 12.85 -12.19 5.91
CA GLN A 461 11.41 -11.96 5.81
C GLN A 461 10.75 -13.09 5.04
N THR A 462 9.53 -13.41 5.44
CA THR A 462 8.62 -14.23 4.66
C THR A 462 7.25 -13.57 4.54
N LEU A 463 6.67 -13.63 3.34
CA LEU A 463 5.33 -13.16 3.02
C LEU A 463 4.58 -14.31 2.36
N ASN A 464 3.64 -14.90 3.11
CA ASN A 464 2.84 -16.03 2.63
C ASN A 464 1.37 -15.69 2.73
N TRP A 465 0.64 -15.83 1.65
CA TRP A 465 -0.79 -15.63 1.66
C TRP A 465 -1.49 -16.61 0.73
N GLN A 466 -2.73 -16.92 1.06
CA GLN A 466 -3.65 -17.71 0.27
C GLN A 466 -5.00 -17.01 0.21
N TYR A 467 -5.54 -16.90 -1.00
CA TYR A 467 -6.89 -16.43 -1.26
C TYR A 467 -7.67 -17.60 -1.86
N LEU A 468 -8.67 -18.07 -1.13
CA LEU A 468 -9.57 -19.12 -1.53
C LEU A 468 -10.95 -18.53 -1.74
N GLN A 469 -11.44 -18.72 -2.95
CA GLN A 469 -12.77 -18.34 -3.35
C GLN A 469 -13.63 -19.59 -3.52
N GLY A 470 -14.78 -19.57 -2.88
CA GLY A 470 -15.80 -20.61 -2.94
C GLY A 470 -16.51 -20.67 -4.29
N GLN A 471 -17.59 -21.43 -4.35
CA GLN A 471 -18.33 -21.70 -5.58
C GLN A 471 -19.12 -20.46 -6.06
N GLY A 472 -19.25 -20.32 -7.39
CA GLY A 472 -20.29 -19.49 -7.99
C GLY A 472 -19.90 -18.13 -8.56
N THR A 473 -18.61 -17.81 -8.71
CA THR A 473 -18.20 -16.43 -9.03
C THR A 473 -17.99 -16.08 -10.49
N PHE A 474 -18.06 -17.04 -11.39
CA PHE A 474 -17.94 -16.77 -12.82
C PHE A 474 -19.27 -16.96 -13.57
N SER A 475 -20.26 -16.12 -13.27
CA SER A 475 -21.32 -15.89 -14.26
C SER A 475 -20.79 -14.98 -15.34
N ASN A 476 -20.29 -15.58 -16.43
CA ASN A 476 -20.33 -14.91 -17.72
C ASN A 476 -21.75 -14.38 -17.85
N ALA A 477 -21.94 -13.07 -18.00
CA ALA A 477 -23.26 -12.44 -18.02
C ALA A 477 -24.18 -13.04 -19.09
N THR A 478 -23.68 -13.92 -19.94
CA THR A 478 -24.25 -14.44 -21.16
C THR A 478 -25.52 -15.26 -21.07
N ASN A 479 -26.00 -15.72 -19.92
CA ASN A 479 -27.28 -16.43 -19.88
C ASN A 479 -27.99 -16.20 -18.55
N THR A 480 -29.31 -16.04 -18.59
CA THR A 480 -30.18 -15.97 -17.41
C THR A 480 -30.06 -17.25 -16.59
N ILE A 481 -29.24 -17.20 -15.54
CA ILE A 481 -29.13 -18.25 -14.52
C ILE A 481 -30.33 -18.12 -13.58
N ASP A 482 -30.98 -19.24 -13.22
CA ASP A 482 -31.93 -19.25 -12.11
C ASP A 482 -31.19 -19.06 -10.79
N THR A 483 -30.99 -17.80 -10.45
CA THR A 483 -30.29 -17.33 -9.24
C THR A 483 -30.93 -17.77 -7.92
N ARG A 484 -32.04 -18.54 -7.94
CA ARG A 484 -32.59 -19.21 -6.74
C ARG A 484 -31.83 -20.49 -6.38
N GLN A 485 -31.07 -21.06 -7.31
CA GLN A 485 -30.15 -22.18 -7.06
C GLN A 485 -28.73 -21.63 -7.15
N GLN A 486 -27.87 -22.06 -6.22
CA GLN A 486 -26.50 -21.60 -5.99
C GLN A 486 -25.73 -21.26 -7.29
N GLY A 487 -24.84 -20.25 -7.26
CA GLY A 487 -23.94 -19.96 -8.38
C GLY A 487 -23.15 -21.20 -8.84
N TYR A 488 -22.60 -21.17 -10.07
CA TYR A 488 -21.96 -22.31 -10.73
C TYR A 488 -21.12 -23.20 -9.80
N GLN A 489 -21.57 -24.44 -9.60
CA GLN A 489 -20.81 -25.46 -8.87
C GLN A 489 -19.63 -25.93 -9.71
N GLY A 490 -18.45 -25.93 -9.12
CA GLY A 490 -17.17 -26.13 -9.77
C GLY A 490 -16.32 -24.87 -9.78
N SER A 491 -16.88 -23.64 -9.83
CA SER A 491 -16.23 -22.32 -10.05
C SER A 491 -15.41 -21.73 -8.87
N ASN A 492 -14.54 -22.51 -8.21
CA ASN A 492 -13.66 -22.04 -7.14
C ASN A 492 -12.28 -21.57 -7.65
N TRP A 493 -11.64 -20.69 -6.88
CA TRP A 493 -10.28 -20.21 -7.16
C TRP A 493 -9.38 -20.31 -5.93
N ASP A 494 -8.18 -20.84 -6.11
CA ASP A 494 -7.16 -20.94 -5.06
C ASP A 494 -5.86 -20.29 -5.53
N PHE A 495 -5.59 -19.09 -5.02
CA PHE A 495 -4.36 -18.34 -5.28
C PHE A 495 -3.45 -18.42 -4.07
N ARG A 496 -2.17 -18.72 -4.29
CA ARG A 496 -1.14 -18.78 -3.25
C ARG A 496 0.07 -17.97 -3.63
N ASN A 497 0.68 -17.34 -2.65
CA ASN A 497 1.99 -16.72 -2.79
C ASN A 497 2.84 -17.06 -1.58
N ASN A 498 4.08 -17.46 -1.84
CA ASN A 498 5.10 -17.70 -0.84
C ASN A 498 6.36 -16.98 -1.30
N SER A 499 6.72 -15.92 -0.58
CA SER A 499 7.92 -15.12 -0.87
C SER A 499 8.85 -15.13 0.34
N VAL A 500 10.14 -15.25 0.10
CA VAL A 500 11.19 -15.22 1.12
C VAL A 500 12.27 -14.24 0.67
N LEU A 501 12.65 -13.34 1.56
CA LEU A 501 13.77 -12.42 1.38
C LEU A 501 14.84 -12.71 2.44
N LEU A 502 16.08 -12.75 1.98
CA LEU A 502 17.27 -12.71 2.81
C LEU A 502 18.09 -11.49 2.41
N GLY A 503 18.25 -10.54 3.32
CA GLY A 503 19.01 -9.31 3.12
C GLY A 503 20.19 -9.22 4.08
N TYR A 504 21.24 -8.51 3.69
CA TYR A 504 22.33 -8.12 4.56
C TYR A 504 22.80 -6.71 4.22
N THR A 505 22.77 -5.81 5.21
CA THR A 505 23.44 -4.51 5.10
C THR A 505 24.79 -4.56 5.80
N HIS A 506 25.82 -4.13 5.09
CA HIS A 506 27.13 -3.87 5.63
C HIS A 506 27.42 -2.37 5.58
N ASP A 507 27.68 -1.77 6.74
CA ASP A 507 28.03 -0.36 6.87
C ASP A 507 29.54 -0.21 7.12
N TRP A 508 30.24 0.49 6.23
CA TRP A 508 31.61 0.96 6.45
C TRP A 508 31.55 2.38 7.04
N GLY A 509 31.20 2.45 8.32
CA GLY A 509 30.94 3.71 9.03
C GLY A 509 29.64 4.38 8.59
N GLU A 510 29.51 5.69 8.82
CA GLU A 510 28.24 6.41 8.59
C GLU A 510 28.00 6.78 7.11
N ARG A 511 29.05 6.73 6.29
CA ARG A 511 29.06 7.34 4.94
C ARG A 511 29.07 6.36 3.79
N LEU A 512 29.20 5.06 4.05
CA LEU A 512 29.22 4.05 3.00
C LEU A 512 28.51 2.80 3.48
N SER A 513 27.53 2.33 2.73
CA SER A 513 26.84 1.08 3.01
C SER A 513 26.61 0.27 1.75
N LEU A 514 26.70 -1.05 1.86
CA LEU A 514 26.29 -2.01 0.84
C LEU A 514 25.11 -2.80 1.38
N ASP A 515 24.04 -2.82 0.59
CA ASP A 515 22.85 -3.56 0.88
C ASP A 515 22.65 -4.64 -0.18
N SER A 516 22.66 -5.90 0.26
CA SER A 516 22.56 -7.09 -0.59
C SER A 516 21.29 -7.84 -0.26
N GLU A 517 20.48 -8.20 -1.26
CA GLU A 517 19.20 -8.88 -1.08
C GLU A 517 19.05 -10.05 -2.05
N LEU A 518 18.54 -11.16 -1.53
CA LEU A 518 18.14 -12.34 -2.29
C LEU A 518 16.66 -12.60 -2.04
N VAL A 519 15.87 -12.68 -3.11
CA VAL A 519 14.43 -12.93 -3.01
C VAL A 519 14.07 -14.18 -3.82
N VAL A 520 13.32 -15.08 -3.19
CA VAL A 520 12.72 -16.25 -3.84
C VAL A 520 11.22 -16.11 -3.75
N ARG A 521 10.56 -16.17 -4.91
CA ARG A 521 9.10 -16.01 -5.01
C ARG A 521 8.50 -17.23 -5.68
N HIS A 522 7.43 -17.72 -5.09
CA HIS A 522 6.60 -18.77 -5.66
C HIS A 522 5.14 -18.33 -5.58
N THR A 523 4.51 -18.16 -6.74
CA THR A 523 3.09 -17.84 -6.85
C THR A 523 2.40 -18.98 -7.56
N GLU A 524 1.25 -19.44 -7.07
CA GLU A 524 0.53 -20.56 -7.64
C GLU A 524 -0.96 -20.24 -7.76
N ILE A 525 -1.58 -20.63 -8.86
CA ILE A 525 -3.04 -20.73 -8.99
C ILE A 525 -3.33 -22.22 -9.07
N LEU A 526 -3.97 -22.82 -8.06
CA LEU A 526 -4.04 -24.28 -7.91
C LEU A 526 -5.28 -24.92 -8.52
N SER A 527 -6.41 -24.24 -8.40
CA SER A 527 -7.64 -24.59 -9.09
C SER A 527 -8.24 -23.30 -9.58
N SER A 528 -8.55 -23.29 -10.87
CA SER A 528 -9.31 -22.25 -11.53
C SER A 528 -10.23 -22.97 -12.48
N SER A 529 -11.41 -23.27 -12.02
CA SER A 529 -12.49 -23.72 -12.87
C SER A 529 -12.93 -22.55 -13.74
N HIS A 530 -12.35 -22.54 -14.93
CA HIS A 530 -12.85 -21.73 -16.01
C HIS A 530 -14.27 -22.17 -16.40
N GLU A 531 -14.99 -21.19 -16.91
CA GLU A 531 -16.17 -21.24 -17.78
C GLU A 531 -16.79 -22.62 -17.97
N GLN A 532 -17.99 -22.74 -17.42
CA GLN A 532 -18.89 -23.84 -17.71
C GLN A 532 -19.55 -23.60 -19.06
N VAL A 533 -19.21 -24.43 -20.04
CA VAL A 533 -19.76 -24.33 -21.39
C VAL A 533 -21.06 -25.12 -21.42
N PRO A 534 -22.15 -24.57 -21.96
CA PRO A 534 -23.38 -25.32 -22.14
C PRO A 534 -23.15 -26.62 -22.91
N ASN A 535 -23.77 -27.69 -22.44
CA ASN A 535 -23.78 -28.99 -23.12
C ASN A 535 -24.61 -28.96 -24.42
N GLU A 536 -25.40 -27.90 -24.64
CA GLU A 536 -26.24 -27.69 -25.82
C GLU A 536 -26.05 -26.29 -26.44
N THR A 537 -26.22 -26.18 -27.77
CA THR A 537 -25.98 -24.95 -28.55
C THR A 537 -27.20 -24.01 -28.69
N THR A 538 -28.30 -24.28 -27.99
CA THR A 538 -29.53 -23.46 -28.11
C THR A 538 -29.50 -22.21 -27.21
N PRO A 539 -30.09 -21.08 -27.62
CA PRO A 539 -29.87 -19.79 -26.97
C PRO A 539 -30.77 -19.52 -25.75
N ASN A 540 -31.37 -20.56 -25.15
CA ASN A 540 -32.48 -20.38 -24.21
C ASN A 540 -32.31 -21.24 -22.95
N PHE A 541 -31.90 -20.57 -21.87
CA PHE A 541 -32.08 -20.94 -20.46
C PHE A 541 -31.48 -22.28 -20.01
N PHE A 542 -30.34 -22.22 -19.32
CA PHE A 542 -29.72 -23.36 -18.64
C PHE A 542 -30.09 -23.32 -17.15
N TYR A 543 -30.85 -24.31 -16.68
CA TYR A 543 -31.45 -24.30 -15.35
C TYR A 543 -30.79 -25.29 -14.39
N ARG A 544 -29.96 -26.22 -14.88
CA ARG A 544 -29.38 -27.30 -14.07
C ARG A 544 -27.85 -27.31 -14.20
N PRO A 545 -27.11 -27.61 -13.10
CA PRO A 545 -25.67 -27.83 -13.16
C PRO A 545 -25.24 -28.88 -14.21
N ASP A 546 -26.09 -29.87 -14.50
CA ASP A 546 -25.86 -30.90 -15.52
C ASP A 546 -25.95 -30.39 -16.97
N ASP A 547 -26.43 -29.16 -17.17
CA ASP A 547 -26.56 -28.53 -18.50
C ASP A 547 -25.24 -27.91 -18.96
N HIS A 548 -24.17 -28.03 -18.17
CA HIS A 548 -22.85 -27.48 -18.49
C HIS A 548 -21.70 -28.46 -18.27
N THR A 549 -20.56 -28.20 -18.91
CA THR A 549 -19.29 -28.91 -18.71
C THR A 549 -18.21 -27.93 -18.27
N THR A 550 -17.48 -28.28 -17.21
CA THR A 550 -16.28 -27.55 -16.77
C THR A 550 -15.14 -27.88 -17.73
N VAL A 551 -14.59 -26.88 -18.41
CA VAL A 551 -13.66 -27.12 -19.52
C VAL A 551 -12.19 -27.22 -19.10
N SER A 552 -11.80 -26.77 -17.91
CA SER A 552 -10.44 -27.00 -17.41
C SER A 552 -10.28 -26.81 -15.91
N ASP A 553 -9.52 -27.70 -15.27
CA ASP A 553 -8.81 -27.44 -14.01
C ASP A 553 -7.32 -27.34 -14.37
N TYR A 554 -6.69 -26.20 -14.06
CA TYR A 554 -5.26 -26.05 -14.32
C TYR A 554 -4.55 -25.41 -13.12
N ALA A 555 -3.40 -25.99 -12.78
CA ALA A 555 -2.47 -25.42 -11.81
C ALA A 555 -1.41 -24.60 -12.54
N ARG A 556 -1.08 -23.42 -12.01
CA ARG A 556 -0.13 -22.44 -12.59
C ARG A 556 0.95 -22.06 -11.58
N PRO A 557 2.02 -22.85 -11.42
CA PRO A 557 3.09 -22.54 -10.47
C PRO A 557 4.16 -21.68 -11.15
N ASP A 558 4.31 -20.44 -10.71
CA ASP A 558 5.32 -19.49 -11.17
C ASP A 558 6.48 -19.41 -10.14
N TYR A 559 7.70 -19.17 -10.63
CA TYR A 559 8.89 -19.03 -9.78
C TYR A 559 9.76 -17.85 -10.22
N SER A 560 10.31 -17.12 -9.25
CA SER A 560 11.31 -16.08 -9.49
C SER A 560 12.44 -16.18 -8.47
N TYR A 561 13.66 -15.97 -8.94
CA TYR A 561 14.86 -15.86 -8.13
C TYR A 561 15.52 -14.52 -8.47
N GLU A 562 15.69 -13.67 -7.47
CA GLU A 562 16.09 -12.28 -7.64
C GLU A 562 17.26 -11.98 -6.72
N ALA A 563 18.22 -11.22 -7.22
CA ALA A 563 19.34 -10.70 -6.46
C ALA A 563 19.45 -9.19 -6.71
N GLU A 564 19.54 -8.41 -5.64
CA GLU A 564 19.72 -6.95 -5.70
C GLU A 564 20.94 -6.56 -4.86
N GLU A 565 21.76 -5.67 -5.40
CA GLU A 565 22.93 -5.10 -4.73
C GLU A 565 22.82 -3.58 -4.82
N ARG A 566 22.99 -2.88 -3.71
CA ARG A 566 22.83 -1.43 -3.63
C ARG A 566 23.89 -0.82 -2.74
N LEU A 567 24.79 -0.06 -3.33
CA LEU A 567 25.82 0.71 -2.64
C LEU A 567 25.33 2.15 -2.44
N GLN A 568 25.28 2.61 -1.19
CA GLN A 568 25.01 4.00 -0.85
C GLN A 568 26.29 4.67 -0.36
N TRP A 569 26.69 5.75 -1.01
CA TRP A 569 27.85 6.54 -0.67
C TRP A 569 27.46 7.99 -0.37
N ARG A 570 27.77 8.47 0.84
CA ARG A 570 27.46 9.80 1.36
C ARG A 570 28.75 10.54 1.71
N PRO A 571 29.54 11.02 0.74
CA PRO A 571 30.81 11.69 1.02
C PRO A 571 30.64 12.99 1.85
N THR A 572 29.47 13.63 1.77
CA THR A 572 29.09 14.82 2.55
C THR A 572 27.60 14.76 2.88
N ASP A 573 27.12 15.49 3.88
CA ASP A 573 25.69 15.51 4.27
C ASP A 573 24.76 16.02 3.15
N GLY A 574 25.30 16.79 2.20
CA GLY A 574 24.56 17.29 1.05
C GLY A 574 24.75 16.46 -0.23
N LEU A 575 25.38 15.30 -0.19
CA LEU A 575 25.64 14.50 -1.40
C LEU A 575 25.48 13.01 -1.10
N THR A 576 24.51 12.37 -1.74
CA THR A 576 24.27 10.92 -1.65
C THR A 576 24.26 10.33 -3.05
N THR A 577 25.11 9.34 -3.27
CA THR A 577 25.19 8.56 -4.51
C THR A 577 24.70 7.14 -4.21
N THR A 578 23.69 6.69 -4.94
CA THR A 578 23.18 5.31 -4.87
C THR A 578 23.53 4.62 -6.18
N LEU A 579 24.31 3.54 -6.11
CA LEU A 579 24.59 2.65 -7.22
C LEU A 579 23.87 1.33 -6.95
N GLY A 580 23.16 0.79 -7.92
CA GLY A 580 22.50 -0.50 -7.75
C GLY A 580 22.55 -1.39 -8.96
N GLY A 581 22.48 -2.69 -8.70
CA GLY A 581 22.42 -3.76 -9.69
C GLY A 581 21.35 -4.76 -9.30
N SER A 582 20.61 -5.27 -10.28
CA SER A 582 19.58 -6.28 -10.06
C SER A 582 19.66 -7.38 -11.11
N ALA A 583 19.53 -8.63 -10.71
CA ALA A 583 19.42 -9.77 -11.61
C ALA A 583 18.21 -10.63 -11.23
N SER A 584 17.41 -11.04 -12.21
CA SER A 584 16.30 -11.96 -11.99
C SER A 584 16.28 -13.10 -13.00
N TYR A 585 15.81 -14.26 -12.54
CA TYR A 585 15.51 -15.42 -13.35
C TYR A 585 14.10 -15.91 -13.01
N THR A 586 13.22 -15.87 -14.00
CA THR A 586 11.78 -16.12 -13.79
C THR A 586 11.31 -17.25 -14.71
N VAL A 587 10.44 -18.11 -14.17
CA VAL A 587 9.84 -19.26 -14.84
C VAL A 587 8.33 -19.18 -14.70
N VAL A 588 7.64 -19.11 -15.84
CA VAL A 588 6.18 -18.93 -15.96
C VAL A 588 5.64 -19.86 -17.05
N PRO A 589 4.36 -20.24 -17.05
CA PRO A 589 3.77 -20.98 -18.17
C PRO A 589 3.66 -20.11 -19.43
N GLN A 590 3.61 -20.75 -20.60
CA GLN A 590 3.45 -20.05 -21.88
C GLN A 590 2.02 -19.52 -22.11
N GLY A 591 1.02 -19.97 -21.35
CA GLY A 591 -0.37 -19.54 -21.47
C GLY A 591 -1.25 -20.18 -20.40
N TYR A 592 -2.54 -19.85 -20.38
CA TYR A 592 -3.49 -20.48 -19.43
C TYR A 592 -3.63 -21.97 -19.76
N GLY A 593 -3.61 -22.81 -18.73
CA GLY A 593 -3.69 -24.26 -18.89
C GLY A 593 -2.48 -24.93 -19.55
N GLN A 594 -1.44 -24.18 -19.93
CA GLN A 594 -0.27 -24.74 -20.61
C GLN A 594 0.74 -25.34 -19.63
N GLN A 595 1.14 -26.59 -19.89
CA GLN A 595 2.20 -27.27 -19.13
C GLN A 595 3.60 -26.79 -19.52
N GLU A 596 3.76 -26.24 -20.73
CA GLU A 596 5.03 -25.70 -21.19
C GLU A 596 5.40 -24.42 -20.45
N ARG A 597 6.66 -24.35 -20.03
CA ARG A 597 7.21 -23.24 -19.25
C ARG A 597 8.19 -22.43 -20.06
N TYR A 598 8.05 -21.11 -19.97
CA TYR A 598 8.97 -20.14 -20.49
C TYR A 598 9.90 -19.63 -19.40
N ARG A 599 11.15 -19.35 -19.76
CA ARG A 599 12.21 -18.92 -18.84
C ARG A 599 12.80 -17.62 -19.38
N TYR A 600 12.85 -16.60 -18.54
CA TYR A 600 13.47 -15.33 -18.92
C TYR A 600 14.35 -14.78 -17.81
N ARG A 601 15.22 -13.85 -18.22
CA ARG A 601 16.17 -13.19 -17.33
C ARG A 601 16.09 -11.69 -17.52
N ASN A 602 16.25 -10.95 -16.42
CA ASN A 602 16.45 -9.51 -16.45
C ASN A 602 17.77 -9.17 -15.75
N PHE A 603 18.54 -8.26 -16.34
CA PHE A 603 19.67 -7.60 -15.68
C PHE A 603 19.45 -6.11 -15.71
N GLY A 604 19.49 -5.48 -14.54
CA GLY A 604 19.32 -4.04 -14.37
C GLY A 604 20.52 -3.44 -13.66
N ALA A 605 20.89 -2.22 -14.05
CA ALA A 605 21.89 -1.41 -13.35
C ALA A 605 21.40 0.04 -13.29
N TYR A 606 21.55 0.68 -12.14
CA TYR A 606 21.10 2.04 -11.92
C TYR A 606 22.07 2.88 -11.10
N LEU A 607 21.99 4.19 -11.31
CA LEU A 607 22.68 5.22 -10.56
C LEU A 607 21.66 6.31 -10.22
N GLU A 608 21.63 6.75 -8.97
CA GLU A 608 20.93 7.95 -8.54
C GLU A 608 21.86 8.84 -7.72
N GLN A 609 21.91 10.12 -8.07
CA GLN A 609 22.68 11.14 -7.39
C GLN A 609 21.71 12.14 -6.78
N PHE A 610 21.71 12.23 -5.46
CA PHE A 610 21.10 13.32 -4.70
C PHE A 610 22.19 14.33 -4.35
N TRP A 611 21.94 15.62 -4.60
CA TRP A 611 22.86 16.70 -4.33
C TRP A 611 22.13 17.95 -3.81
N ARG A 612 22.59 18.46 -2.68
CA ARG A 612 22.09 19.65 -1.99
C ARG A 612 23.20 20.71 -1.90
N PRO A 613 23.47 21.44 -2.99
CA PRO A 613 24.51 22.48 -3.00
C PRO A 613 24.21 23.63 -2.03
N TRP A 614 22.93 23.90 -1.78
CA TRP A 614 22.47 24.94 -0.86
C TRP A 614 21.33 24.40 0.00
N ARG A 615 21.13 24.93 1.21
CA ARG A 615 20.04 24.50 2.11
C ARG A 615 18.64 24.55 1.47
N ALA A 616 18.43 25.46 0.52
CA ALA A 616 17.17 25.67 -0.18
C ALA A 616 17.04 24.92 -1.50
N LEU A 617 18.06 24.18 -1.97
CA LEU A 617 18.01 23.48 -3.25
C LEU A 617 18.51 22.05 -3.11
N ALA A 618 17.65 21.09 -3.46
CA ALA A 618 18.03 19.70 -3.68
C ALA A 618 17.81 19.32 -5.15
N LEU A 619 18.77 18.59 -5.71
CA LEU A 619 18.77 18.10 -7.08
C LEU A 619 18.91 16.58 -7.04
N THR A 620 18.12 15.91 -7.86
CA THR A 620 18.18 14.45 -8.01
C THR A 620 18.37 14.11 -9.48
N GLY A 621 19.37 13.31 -9.81
CA GLY A 621 19.57 12.79 -11.16
C GLY A 621 19.69 11.28 -11.12
N GLY A 622 18.89 10.56 -11.90
CA GLY A 622 18.88 9.11 -11.92
C GLY A 622 18.88 8.54 -13.33
N TYR A 623 19.49 7.38 -13.50
CA TYR A 623 19.47 6.64 -14.75
C TYR A 623 19.52 5.14 -14.48
N ARG A 624 18.67 4.40 -15.20
CA ARG A 624 18.66 2.94 -15.19
C ARG A 624 18.73 2.34 -16.59
N PHE A 625 19.44 1.24 -16.68
CA PHE A 625 19.51 0.35 -17.83
C PHE A 625 18.97 -1.02 -17.45
N ASP A 626 18.04 -1.55 -18.24
CA ASP A 626 17.54 -2.93 -18.11
C ASP A 626 17.77 -3.69 -19.42
N ARG A 627 18.21 -4.95 -19.30
CA ARG A 627 18.30 -5.91 -20.40
C ARG A 627 17.54 -7.18 -20.03
N ASN A 628 16.46 -7.42 -20.76
CA ASN A 628 15.59 -8.56 -20.62
C ASN A 628 15.66 -9.48 -21.85
N THR A 629 15.49 -10.78 -21.66
CA THR A 629 15.49 -11.75 -22.77
C THR A 629 14.21 -11.77 -23.59
N ILE A 630 13.09 -11.22 -23.09
CA ILE A 630 11.82 -11.11 -23.81
C ILE A 630 11.81 -9.86 -24.69
N TYR A 631 11.94 -8.68 -24.06
CA TYR A 631 11.69 -7.40 -24.73
C TYR A 631 12.96 -6.60 -25.07
N GLY A 632 14.14 -7.17 -24.80
CA GLY A 632 15.41 -6.51 -25.09
C GLY A 632 15.78 -5.44 -24.07
N VAL A 633 16.11 -4.24 -24.55
CA VAL A 633 16.77 -3.20 -23.75
C VAL A 633 15.84 -2.01 -23.45
N SER A 634 15.89 -1.55 -22.20
CA SER A 634 15.21 -0.34 -21.72
C SER A 634 16.18 0.62 -21.04
N HIS A 635 15.91 1.92 -21.24
CA HIS A 635 16.69 3.03 -20.72
C HIS A 635 15.73 4.00 -20.03
N THR A 636 16.07 4.42 -18.82
CA THR A 636 15.16 5.17 -17.97
C THR A 636 15.87 6.30 -17.21
N PRO A 637 16.02 7.49 -17.83
CA PRO A 637 16.49 8.69 -17.13
C PRO A 637 15.40 9.35 -16.28
N ARG A 638 15.81 9.99 -15.18
CA ARG A 638 15.02 10.94 -14.38
C ARG A 638 15.88 12.12 -13.91
N LEU A 639 15.25 13.29 -13.80
CA LEU A 639 15.83 14.50 -13.23
C LEU A 639 14.78 15.19 -12.35
N GLY A 640 15.14 15.54 -11.13
CA GLY A 640 14.29 16.22 -10.17
C GLY A 640 14.99 17.41 -9.55
N ALA A 641 14.22 18.45 -9.22
CA ALA A 641 14.68 19.59 -8.45
C ALA A 641 13.63 19.95 -7.40
N VAL A 642 14.09 20.19 -6.18
CA VAL A 642 13.27 20.66 -5.07
C VAL A 642 13.88 21.96 -4.55
N VAL A 643 13.07 23.03 -4.54
CA VAL A 643 13.47 24.35 -4.06
C VAL A 643 12.62 24.73 -2.86
N SER A 644 13.27 25.02 -1.74
CA SER A 644 12.64 25.48 -0.50
C SER A 644 13.03 26.94 -0.23
N PRO A 645 12.43 27.92 -0.94
CA PRO A 645 12.82 29.33 -0.82
C PRO A 645 12.50 29.91 0.56
N LEU A 646 11.51 29.35 1.26
CA LEU A 646 11.13 29.65 2.62
C LEU A 646 11.11 28.36 3.45
N ARG A 647 11.13 28.49 4.78
CA ARG A 647 11.12 27.31 5.67
C ARG A 647 9.89 26.42 5.50
N ASP A 648 8.77 26.98 5.08
CA ASP A 648 7.49 26.27 4.98
C ASP A 648 6.93 26.19 3.55
N LEU A 649 7.68 26.65 2.54
CA LEU A 649 7.31 26.58 1.13
C LEU A 649 8.29 25.67 0.40
N THR A 650 7.76 24.69 -0.33
CA THR A 650 8.52 23.71 -1.11
C THR A 650 7.98 23.72 -2.55
N LEU A 651 8.87 23.89 -3.52
CA LEU A 651 8.56 23.82 -4.96
C LEU A 651 9.27 22.60 -5.53
N LYS A 652 8.56 21.80 -6.32
CA LYS A 652 9.08 20.54 -6.88
C LYS A 652 8.95 20.56 -8.40
N LEU A 653 9.94 20.03 -9.09
CA LEU A 653 9.92 19.79 -10.53
C LEU A 653 10.52 18.40 -10.79
N LEU A 654 9.86 17.59 -11.60
CA LEU A 654 10.30 16.26 -11.98
C LEU A 654 10.13 16.05 -13.49
N LEU A 655 11.19 15.60 -14.13
CA LEU A 655 11.23 15.08 -15.49
C LEU A 655 11.59 13.60 -15.39
N SER A 656 10.64 12.71 -15.68
CA SER A 656 10.85 11.27 -15.53
C SER A 656 10.40 10.50 -16.75
N THR A 657 11.02 9.34 -16.96
CA THR A 657 10.62 8.37 -17.96
C THR A 657 10.27 7.05 -17.28
N GLY A 658 9.40 6.26 -17.93
CA GLY A 658 8.99 4.96 -17.42
C GLY A 658 8.80 3.98 -18.56
N PHE A 659 8.82 2.68 -18.24
CA PHE A 659 8.42 1.65 -19.20
C PHE A 659 7.64 0.53 -18.53
N ARG A 660 6.64 0.00 -19.25
CA ARG A 660 5.93 -1.22 -18.89
C ARG A 660 6.43 -2.34 -19.77
N ALA A 661 6.94 -3.41 -19.16
CA ALA A 661 7.33 -4.58 -19.91
C ALA A 661 6.09 -5.32 -20.43
N PRO A 662 6.13 -5.89 -21.65
CA PRO A 662 5.12 -6.85 -22.06
C PRO A 662 5.18 -8.06 -21.14
N THR A 663 4.01 -8.50 -20.70
CA THR A 663 3.90 -9.65 -19.80
C THR A 663 4.10 -10.95 -20.58
N ALA A 664 4.49 -12.02 -19.88
CA ALA A 664 4.57 -13.33 -20.52
C ALA A 664 3.19 -13.77 -21.04
N TRP A 665 2.11 -13.39 -20.35
CA TRP A 665 0.74 -13.55 -20.85
C TRP A 665 0.50 -12.82 -22.18
N GLU A 666 0.86 -11.54 -22.28
CA GLU A 666 0.64 -10.76 -23.49
C GLU A 666 1.45 -11.29 -24.67
N THR A 667 2.66 -11.78 -24.39
CA THR A 667 3.67 -12.19 -25.37
C THR A 667 3.45 -13.61 -25.89
N LEU A 668 3.17 -14.57 -24.99
CA LEU A 668 3.26 -16.00 -25.28
C LEU A 668 1.90 -16.68 -25.40
N ASN A 669 0.84 -16.12 -24.80
CA ASN A 669 -0.44 -16.80 -24.76
C ASN A 669 -1.10 -16.88 -26.14
N ALA A 670 -1.43 -18.12 -26.55
CA ALA A 670 -2.19 -18.43 -27.74
C ALA A 670 -3.43 -19.26 -27.38
N THR A 671 -4.56 -18.97 -28.00
CA THR A 671 -5.85 -19.66 -27.83
C THR A 671 -6.46 -19.94 -29.21
N LEU A 672 -7.63 -20.57 -29.27
CA LEU A 672 -8.37 -20.75 -30.53
C LEU A 672 -8.70 -19.41 -31.23
N GLN A 673 -8.80 -18.31 -30.50
CA GLN A 673 -9.16 -16.99 -31.04
C GLN A 673 -7.95 -16.03 -31.14
N ARG A 674 -6.85 -16.32 -30.43
CA ARG A 674 -5.73 -15.39 -30.25
C ARG A 674 -4.38 -16.00 -30.59
N GLN A 675 -3.55 -15.24 -31.30
CA GLN A 675 -2.16 -15.58 -31.58
C GLN A 675 -1.20 -14.94 -30.55
N ALA A 676 -0.10 -15.64 -30.27
CA ALA A 676 1.03 -15.10 -29.51
C ALA A 676 1.79 -14.03 -30.32
N ASN A 677 2.46 -13.11 -29.63
CA ASN A 677 3.37 -12.14 -30.24
C ASN A 677 4.68 -12.02 -29.44
N PRO A 678 5.70 -12.82 -29.78
CA PRO A 678 7.01 -12.75 -29.14
C PRO A 678 7.79 -11.45 -29.39
N GLU A 679 7.39 -10.63 -30.37
CA GLU A 679 8.10 -9.43 -30.83
C GLU A 679 7.64 -8.15 -30.11
N LEU A 680 6.82 -8.28 -29.06
CA LEU A 680 6.32 -7.15 -28.29
C LEU A 680 7.46 -6.35 -27.66
N LYS A 681 7.35 -5.04 -27.77
CA LYS A 681 8.25 -4.06 -27.14
C LYS A 681 7.59 -3.45 -25.90
N PRO A 682 8.36 -2.85 -24.99
CA PRO A 682 7.80 -2.16 -23.84
C PRO A 682 6.97 -0.92 -24.22
N GLU A 683 5.89 -0.66 -23.48
CA GLU A 683 5.23 0.67 -23.49
C GLU A 683 6.20 1.69 -22.89
N ARG A 684 6.24 2.91 -23.42
CA ARG A 684 7.15 3.96 -22.93
C ARG A 684 6.39 5.21 -22.48
N MET A 685 6.77 5.74 -21.33
CA MET A 685 6.19 6.92 -20.72
C MET A 685 7.23 8.04 -20.55
N GLN A 686 6.78 9.27 -20.76
CA GLN A 686 7.51 10.49 -20.40
C GLN A 686 6.57 11.40 -19.62
N THR A 687 7.02 11.92 -18.49
CA THR A 687 6.23 12.76 -17.59
C THR A 687 7.01 14.00 -17.18
N VAL A 688 6.31 15.14 -17.20
CA VAL A 688 6.72 16.38 -16.55
C VAL A 688 5.74 16.64 -15.42
N GLU A 689 6.26 16.87 -14.21
CA GLU A 689 5.46 17.17 -13.03
C GLU A 689 6.04 18.39 -12.31
N ALA A 690 5.16 19.28 -11.87
CA ALA A 690 5.51 20.41 -11.02
C ALA A 690 4.56 20.44 -9.81
N GLY A 691 5.10 20.70 -8.62
CA GLY A 691 4.33 20.72 -7.39
C GLY A 691 4.71 21.86 -6.46
N VAL A 692 3.77 22.23 -5.60
CA VAL A 692 3.97 23.18 -4.50
C VAL A 692 3.41 22.58 -3.22
N GLY A 693 4.23 22.52 -2.18
CA GLY A 693 3.84 22.24 -0.81
C GLY A 693 3.98 23.50 0.03
N TYR A 694 2.97 23.84 0.81
CA TYR A 694 3.01 25.00 1.69
C TYR A 694 2.39 24.68 3.04
N ARG A 695 3.15 24.95 4.09
CA ARG A 695 2.69 24.89 5.48
C ARG A 695 2.47 26.31 6.00
N PHE A 696 1.27 26.60 6.50
CA PHE A 696 1.00 27.91 7.10
C PHE A 696 0.46 27.76 8.52
N LEU A 697 0.86 28.70 9.38
CA LEU A 697 0.55 28.72 10.82
C LEU A 697 0.94 27.42 11.55
N ARG A 698 1.82 26.58 10.95
CA ARG A 698 2.25 25.27 11.43
C ARG A 698 1.12 24.24 11.70
N ARG A 699 -0.11 24.53 11.29
CA ARG A 699 -1.30 23.68 11.53
C ARG A 699 -2.02 23.24 10.25
N TYR A 700 -1.69 23.86 9.14
CA TYR A 700 -2.32 23.63 7.85
C TYR A 700 -1.26 23.25 6.83
N TYR A 701 -1.44 22.12 6.19
CA TYR A 701 -0.61 21.66 5.10
C TYR A 701 -1.44 21.61 3.81
N VAL A 702 -0.87 22.17 2.75
CA VAL A 702 -1.48 22.16 1.42
C VAL A 702 -0.43 21.75 0.41
N SER A 703 -0.75 20.75 -0.39
CA SER A 703 0.06 20.29 -1.50
C SER A 703 -0.76 20.27 -2.78
N VAL A 704 -0.18 20.75 -3.88
CA VAL A 704 -0.78 20.73 -5.22
C VAL A 704 0.27 20.30 -6.22
N HIS A 705 -0.03 19.28 -7.00
CA HIS A 705 0.83 18.70 -8.03
C HIS A 705 0.13 18.71 -9.38
N GLY A 706 0.74 19.29 -10.40
CA GLY A 706 0.29 19.24 -11.78
C GLY A 706 1.22 18.36 -12.61
N TYR A 707 0.66 17.51 -13.46
CA TYR A 707 1.45 16.61 -14.32
C TYR A 707 0.94 16.57 -15.75
N GLN A 708 1.85 16.30 -16.67
CA GLN A 708 1.56 15.95 -18.05
C GLN A 708 2.40 14.75 -18.48
N THR A 709 1.72 13.73 -18.96
CA THR A 709 2.28 12.43 -19.31
C THR A 709 1.98 12.11 -20.77
N ARG A 710 2.97 11.58 -21.48
CA ARG A 710 2.80 11.00 -22.82
C ARG A 710 3.26 9.54 -22.81
N VAL A 711 2.41 8.66 -23.30
CA VAL A 711 2.69 7.24 -23.47
C VAL A 711 2.73 6.90 -24.97
N LYS A 712 3.65 6.03 -25.37
CA LYS A 712 3.74 5.48 -26.73
C LYS A 712 3.87 3.96 -26.67
N ASP A 713 3.63 3.33 -27.81
CA ASP A 713 3.76 1.89 -28.00
C ASP A 713 2.82 1.12 -27.07
N LEU A 714 1.57 1.58 -26.91
CA LEU A 714 0.59 0.94 -26.03
C LEU A 714 0.42 -0.52 -26.44
N LEU A 715 0.39 -1.41 -25.48
CA LEU A 715 0.20 -2.83 -25.71
C LEU A 715 -1.29 -3.13 -25.63
N LEU A 716 -1.93 -3.19 -26.80
CA LEU A 716 -3.35 -3.46 -26.94
C LEU A 716 -3.57 -4.67 -27.84
N GLU A 717 -4.67 -5.37 -27.61
CA GLU A 717 -5.13 -6.44 -28.49
C GLU A 717 -5.75 -5.84 -29.76
N VAL A 718 -5.37 -6.37 -30.92
CA VAL A 718 -5.88 -5.96 -32.22
C VAL A 718 -6.30 -7.18 -33.04
N GLU A 719 -7.32 -7.00 -33.88
CA GLU A 719 -7.65 -7.95 -34.93
C GLU A 719 -6.56 -7.95 -36.00
N THR A 720 -6.08 -9.13 -36.37
CA THR A 720 -5.09 -9.31 -37.44
C THR A 720 -5.78 -9.44 -38.80
N ASN A 721 -4.99 -9.43 -39.89
CA ASN A 721 -5.50 -9.75 -41.23
C ASN A 721 -5.47 -11.26 -41.53
N GLN A 722 -5.20 -12.11 -40.55
CA GLN A 722 -5.11 -13.56 -40.73
C GLN A 722 -6.46 -14.21 -40.38
N PRO A 723 -7.13 -14.87 -41.34
CA PRO A 723 -8.37 -15.58 -41.08
C PRO A 723 -8.17 -16.68 -40.02
N ASN A 724 -9.13 -16.80 -39.11
CA ASN A 724 -9.18 -17.88 -38.14
C ASN A 724 -9.88 -19.10 -38.79
N PRO A 725 -9.17 -20.22 -39.03
CA PRO A 725 -9.76 -21.42 -39.61
C PRO A 725 -10.76 -22.11 -38.66
N ASP A 726 -10.63 -21.88 -37.35
CA ASP A 726 -11.45 -22.53 -36.32
C ASP A 726 -12.75 -21.76 -36.04
N VAL A 727 -12.83 -20.48 -36.45
CA VAL A 727 -14.00 -19.61 -36.27
C VAL A 727 -14.34 -18.93 -37.61
N PRO A 728 -15.29 -19.50 -38.39
CA PRO A 728 -15.62 -18.99 -39.72
C PRO A 728 -16.07 -17.53 -39.73
N GLY A 729 -15.39 -16.69 -40.53
CA GLY A 729 -15.72 -15.27 -40.69
C GLY A 729 -14.97 -14.32 -39.75
N GLU A 730 -14.14 -14.85 -38.84
CA GLU A 730 -13.32 -14.08 -37.93
C GLU A 730 -11.84 -14.14 -38.32
N ASN A 731 -11.08 -13.13 -37.92
CA ASN A 731 -9.62 -13.14 -37.98
C ASN A 731 -9.06 -13.39 -36.58
N TYR A 732 -7.83 -13.89 -36.51
CA TYR A 732 -7.13 -14.00 -35.23
C TYR A 732 -6.95 -12.62 -34.58
N THR A 733 -7.02 -12.56 -33.25
CA THR A 733 -6.56 -11.40 -32.48
C THR A 733 -5.12 -11.59 -32.01
N GLN A 734 -4.41 -10.49 -31.75
CA GLN A 734 -3.04 -10.51 -31.29
C GLN A 734 -2.72 -9.22 -30.52
N ASN A 735 -1.94 -9.29 -29.44
CA ASN A 735 -1.40 -8.08 -28.81
C ASN A 735 -0.33 -7.42 -29.70
N GLN A 736 -0.39 -6.09 -29.84
CA GLN A 736 0.56 -5.31 -30.62
C GLN A 736 0.89 -3.97 -29.94
N ASN A 737 2.07 -3.41 -30.22
CA ASN A 737 2.41 -2.05 -29.85
C ASN A 737 1.75 -1.05 -30.81
N VAL A 738 0.76 -0.30 -30.32
CA VAL A 738 -0.08 0.59 -31.13
C VAL A 738 -0.34 1.92 -30.42
N GLY A 739 -0.58 2.96 -31.20
CA GLY A 739 -1.06 4.27 -30.72
C GLY A 739 -0.20 4.97 -29.66
N THR A 740 -0.77 6.05 -29.15
CA THR A 740 -0.21 6.88 -28.09
C THR A 740 -1.30 7.30 -27.09
N ALA A 741 -0.92 7.63 -25.87
CA ALA A 741 -1.82 8.25 -24.90
C ALA A 741 -1.24 9.55 -24.37
N ARG A 742 -2.10 10.51 -24.06
CA ARG A 742 -1.73 11.76 -23.38
C ARG A 742 -2.62 11.93 -22.16
N ILE A 743 -2.00 12.24 -21.03
CA ILE A 743 -2.69 12.48 -19.78
C ILE A 743 -2.22 13.80 -19.19
N ARG A 744 -3.16 14.59 -18.70
CA ARG A 744 -2.89 15.78 -17.89
C ARG A 744 -3.77 15.75 -16.66
N GLY A 745 -3.22 16.21 -15.54
CA GLY A 745 -3.99 16.22 -14.30
C GLY A 745 -3.41 17.12 -13.23
N VAL A 746 -4.22 17.31 -12.19
CA VAL A 746 -3.88 18.01 -10.96
C VAL A 746 -4.31 17.12 -9.80
N GLU A 747 -3.40 16.91 -8.86
CA GLU A 747 -3.64 16.26 -7.58
C GLU A 747 -3.46 17.31 -6.47
N SER A 748 -4.29 17.26 -5.44
CA SER A 748 -4.18 18.18 -4.31
C SER A 748 -4.53 17.49 -3.00
N GLU A 749 -3.78 17.81 -1.96
CA GLU A 749 -3.95 17.34 -0.59
C GLU A 749 -4.00 18.56 0.33
N PHE A 750 -5.03 18.62 1.16
CA PHE A 750 -5.19 19.63 2.18
C PHE A 750 -5.44 18.91 3.49
N ASP A 751 -4.56 19.10 4.46
CA ASP A 751 -4.76 18.61 5.81
C ASP A 751 -4.76 19.77 6.79
N LEU A 752 -5.87 19.91 7.50
CA LEU A 752 -6.21 21.09 8.25
C LEU A 752 -6.54 20.71 9.70
N SER A 753 -5.66 21.07 10.64
CA SER A 753 -5.99 21.05 12.06
C SER A 753 -6.73 22.31 12.46
N ILE A 754 -8.07 22.24 12.47
CA ILE A 754 -8.90 23.37 12.89
C ILE A 754 -8.77 23.57 14.41
N LEU A 755 -8.82 22.46 15.16
CA LEU A 755 -8.57 22.38 16.60
C LEU A 755 -7.66 21.18 16.88
N ASP A 756 -7.08 21.10 18.07
CA ASP A 756 -6.26 19.95 18.46
C ASP A 756 -7.08 18.65 18.58
N SER A 757 -8.39 18.79 18.77
CA SER A 757 -9.34 17.68 18.77
C SER A 757 -10.05 17.50 17.43
N PHE A 758 -9.86 18.37 16.44
CA PHE A 758 -10.66 18.36 15.21
C PHE A 758 -9.79 18.58 13.96
N HIS A 759 -9.61 17.50 13.20
CA HIS A 759 -8.85 17.47 11.95
C HIS A 759 -9.79 17.36 10.77
N VAL A 760 -9.47 18.06 9.70
CA VAL A 760 -10.16 17.97 8.41
C VAL A 760 -9.13 17.62 7.35
N PHE A 761 -9.48 16.73 6.44
CA PHE A 761 -8.70 16.51 5.23
C PHE A 761 -9.58 16.72 4.00
N LEU A 762 -8.96 17.16 2.92
CA LEU A 762 -9.57 17.33 1.61
C LEU A 762 -8.56 16.94 0.54
N ASN A 763 -8.93 15.98 -0.29
CA ASN A 763 -8.13 15.48 -1.39
C ASN A 763 -8.91 15.67 -2.68
N TYR A 764 -8.26 16.22 -3.69
CA TYR A 764 -8.87 16.48 -4.98
C TYR A 764 -8.03 15.94 -6.12
N THR A 765 -8.68 15.42 -7.15
CA THR A 765 -8.03 14.99 -8.39
C THR A 765 -8.83 15.49 -9.57
N TYR A 766 -8.15 16.20 -10.47
CA TYR A 766 -8.59 16.41 -11.84
C TYR A 766 -7.69 15.61 -12.77
N ASN A 767 -8.30 14.89 -13.70
CA ASN A 767 -7.54 14.04 -14.60
C ASN A 767 -8.24 13.87 -15.94
N GLU A 768 -7.51 14.07 -17.02
CA GLU A 768 -8.00 13.91 -18.37
C GLU A 768 -6.96 13.17 -19.22
N GLY A 769 -7.38 12.00 -19.72
CA GLY A 769 -6.59 11.18 -20.62
C GLY A 769 -7.24 11.05 -21.99
N GLU A 770 -6.43 10.97 -23.04
CA GLU A 770 -6.87 10.64 -24.40
C GLU A 770 -5.93 9.63 -25.05
N TYR A 771 -6.48 8.75 -25.88
CA TYR A 771 -5.76 7.95 -26.85
C TYR A 771 -5.67 8.69 -28.18
N ARG A 772 -4.60 8.42 -28.95
CA ARG A 772 -4.38 8.91 -30.31
C ARG A 772 -3.68 7.84 -31.14
N ASP A 773 -3.78 7.98 -32.46
CA ASP A 773 -3.08 7.14 -33.44
C ASP A 773 -3.41 5.64 -33.28
N LEU A 774 -4.60 5.30 -32.78
CA LEU A 774 -5.06 3.91 -32.63
C LEU A 774 -5.45 3.33 -33.99
N PRO A 775 -5.09 2.07 -34.29
CA PRO A 775 -5.59 1.41 -35.48
C PRO A 775 -7.08 1.10 -35.34
N ALA A 776 -7.82 1.13 -36.45
CA ALA A 776 -9.24 0.78 -36.46
C ALA A 776 -9.53 -0.67 -36.04
N THR A 777 -8.50 -1.52 -35.99
CA THR A 777 -8.58 -2.96 -35.66
C THR A 777 -8.39 -3.27 -34.18
N VAL A 778 -8.23 -2.27 -33.29
CA VAL A 778 -8.15 -2.54 -31.84
C VAL A 778 -9.40 -3.31 -31.38
N THR A 779 -9.29 -4.20 -30.39
CA THR A 779 -10.45 -4.94 -29.86
C THR A 779 -11.09 -4.28 -28.63
N ALA A 780 -10.37 -3.36 -27.98
CA ALA A 780 -10.83 -2.55 -26.85
C ALA A 780 -10.82 -1.04 -27.19
N SER A 781 -12.01 -0.43 -27.30
CA SER A 781 -12.16 0.93 -27.85
C SER A 781 -11.93 2.07 -26.83
N PRO A 782 -11.40 3.24 -27.23
CA PRO A 782 -11.65 4.53 -26.56
C PRO A 782 -13.14 4.78 -26.31
N SER A 783 -13.45 5.73 -25.43
CA SER A 783 -14.84 6.22 -25.29
C SER A 783 -15.29 6.94 -26.57
N THR A 784 -16.52 6.70 -27.01
CA THR A 784 -17.11 7.40 -28.17
C THR A 784 -18.07 8.50 -27.72
N THR A 785 -18.00 9.64 -28.40
CA THR A 785 -19.03 10.69 -28.33
C THR A 785 -20.00 10.52 -29.50
N GLY A 786 -21.31 10.58 -29.24
CA GLY A 786 -22.35 10.58 -30.28
C GLY A 786 -23.16 9.29 -30.30
N ARG A 787 -24.45 9.42 -30.63
CA ARG A 787 -25.33 8.27 -30.91
C ARG A 787 -25.00 7.72 -32.30
N THR A 788 -25.51 6.53 -32.58
CA THR A 788 -25.88 6.17 -33.95
C THR A 788 -26.66 7.33 -34.59
N GLY A 789 -26.17 7.85 -35.72
CA GLY A 789 -26.77 8.96 -36.47
C GLY A 789 -25.91 10.22 -36.64
N ASP A 790 -24.81 10.37 -35.90
CA ASP A 790 -23.94 11.58 -35.98
C ASP A 790 -22.79 11.45 -37.01
N ASP A 791 -22.45 10.22 -37.42
CA ASP A 791 -21.45 9.93 -38.45
C ASP A 791 -21.98 8.87 -39.43
N TYR A 792 -22.69 9.36 -40.44
CA TYR A 792 -23.35 8.55 -41.47
C TYR A 792 -22.41 7.56 -42.18
N GLY A 793 -21.12 7.91 -42.33
CA GLY A 793 -20.14 7.01 -42.94
C GLY A 793 -19.77 5.83 -42.05
N ARG A 794 -19.64 6.09 -40.75
CA ARG A 794 -19.40 5.06 -39.73
C ARG A 794 -20.57 4.11 -39.60
N ASP A 795 -21.77 4.66 -39.44
CA ASP A 795 -23.01 3.89 -39.26
C ASP A 795 -23.29 2.98 -40.47
N LEU A 796 -22.97 3.42 -41.68
CA LEU A 796 -23.09 2.60 -42.90
C LEU A 796 -22.11 1.42 -42.95
N ILE A 797 -20.87 1.60 -42.46
CA ILE A 797 -19.88 0.53 -42.40
C ILE A 797 -20.22 -0.45 -41.28
N GLU A 798 -20.62 0.03 -40.11
CA GLU A 798 -21.10 -0.82 -39.02
C GLU A 798 -22.32 -1.65 -39.46
N ALA A 799 -23.28 -1.03 -40.15
CA ALA A 799 -24.47 -1.69 -40.67
C ALA A 799 -24.18 -2.68 -41.82
N SER A 800 -23.13 -2.46 -42.62
CA SER A 800 -22.79 -3.32 -43.77
C SER A 800 -21.79 -4.43 -43.44
N THR A 801 -20.99 -4.26 -42.39
CA THR A 801 -19.93 -5.22 -41.99
C THR A 801 -20.22 -5.93 -40.67
N GLY A 802 -21.17 -5.41 -39.87
CA GLY A 802 -21.43 -5.89 -38.51
C GLY A 802 -20.32 -5.56 -37.50
N ARG A 803 -19.32 -4.74 -37.88
CA ARG A 803 -18.14 -4.41 -37.06
C ARG A 803 -18.19 -2.96 -36.60
N THR A 804 -18.06 -2.73 -35.29
CA THR A 804 -17.96 -1.38 -34.71
C THR A 804 -16.65 -0.71 -35.13
N LEU A 805 -16.72 0.45 -35.77
CA LEU A 805 -15.53 1.21 -36.17
C LEU A 805 -14.97 1.95 -34.97
N ILE A 806 -13.76 1.61 -34.53
CA ILE A 806 -13.10 2.26 -33.40
C ILE A 806 -12.41 3.55 -33.86
N PRO A 807 -12.64 4.70 -33.19
CA PRO A 807 -11.98 5.94 -33.59
C PRO A 807 -10.48 5.86 -33.28
N ASP A 808 -9.68 6.49 -34.13
CA ASP A 808 -8.23 6.56 -34.01
C ASP A 808 -7.77 7.45 -32.84
N GLU A 809 -8.65 8.32 -32.35
CA GLU A 809 -8.46 9.11 -31.14
C GLU A 809 -9.72 9.20 -30.27
N GLY A 810 -9.56 9.46 -28.97
CA GLY A 810 -10.68 9.65 -28.06
C GLY A 810 -10.29 9.63 -26.58
N PRO A 811 -11.20 10.03 -25.67
CA PRO A 811 -10.90 10.03 -24.24
C PRO A 811 -10.66 8.62 -23.73
N ILE A 812 -9.71 8.48 -22.80
CA ILE A 812 -9.50 7.23 -22.07
C ILE A 812 -10.77 6.96 -21.24
N PRO A 813 -11.43 5.81 -21.43
CA PRO A 813 -12.69 5.48 -20.77
C PRO A 813 -12.49 5.04 -19.32
N ASN A 814 -13.59 4.87 -18.61
CA ASN A 814 -13.73 4.34 -17.25
C ASN A 814 -13.03 5.13 -16.15
N ILE A 815 -12.59 6.36 -16.44
CA ILE A 815 -11.95 7.26 -15.46
C ILE A 815 -12.88 8.45 -15.18
N ALA A 816 -13.09 8.74 -13.91
CA ALA A 816 -13.74 9.97 -13.45
C ALA A 816 -12.80 11.17 -13.65
N ARG A 817 -13.30 12.22 -14.29
CA ARG A 817 -12.50 13.44 -14.52
C ARG A 817 -12.21 14.20 -13.25
N HIS A 818 -13.18 14.21 -12.34
CA HIS A 818 -13.08 14.87 -11.04
C HIS A 818 -13.32 13.83 -9.94
N ARG A 819 -12.46 13.85 -8.93
CA ARG A 819 -12.66 13.11 -7.68
C ARG A 819 -12.38 14.01 -6.49
N LEU A 820 -13.15 13.83 -5.44
CA LEU A 820 -13.04 14.58 -4.20
C LEU A 820 -13.21 13.62 -3.02
N ASN A 821 -12.25 13.60 -2.11
CA ASN A 821 -12.38 12.89 -0.85
C ASN A 821 -12.24 13.92 0.27
N ALA A 822 -13.22 14.00 1.15
CA ALA A 822 -13.22 14.98 2.23
C ALA A 822 -13.67 14.31 3.51
N GLY A 823 -13.08 14.65 4.64
CA GLY A 823 -13.53 14.11 5.91
C GLY A 823 -12.93 14.82 7.09
N PHE A 824 -13.37 14.42 8.27
CA PHE A 824 -12.85 14.93 9.52
C PHE A 824 -12.68 13.82 10.55
N THR A 825 -11.74 14.04 11.47
CA THR A 825 -11.60 13.26 12.70
C THR A 825 -11.82 14.19 13.88
N TRP A 826 -12.74 13.82 14.77
CA TRP A 826 -13.03 14.52 16.01
C TRP A 826 -12.75 13.63 17.21
N TYR A 827 -11.78 14.01 18.04
CA TYR A 827 -11.57 13.42 19.36
C TYR A 827 -12.54 14.04 20.37
N LEU A 828 -13.62 13.33 20.66
CA LEU A 828 -14.61 13.76 21.66
C LEU A 828 -14.07 13.61 23.08
N PHE A 829 -13.24 12.59 23.30
CA PHE A 829 -12.47 12.34 24.53
C PHE A 829 -11.04 11.95 24.15
N ARG A 830 -10.13 11.88 25.13
CA ARG A 830 -8.71 11.52 24.88
C ARG A 830 -8.55 10.16 24.18
N ASN A 831 -9.45 9.22 24.45
CA ASN A 831 -9.41 7.86 23.95
C ASN A 831 -10.60 7.51 23.04
N PHE A 832 -11.42 8.49 22.65
CA PHE A 832 -12.57 8.24 21.79
C PHE A 832 -12.56 9.21 20.60
N SER A 833 -12.52 8.65 19.40
CA SER A 833 -12.52 9.40 18.15
C SER A 833 -13.70 9.02 17.26
N LEU A 834 -14.28 10.04 16.63
CA LEU A 834 -15.25 9.92 15.54
C LEU A 834 -14.56 10.38 14.26
N HIS A 835 -14.54 9.52 13.26
CA HIS A 835 -14.17 9.87 11.91
C HIS A 835 -15.38 9.82 10.99
N ALA A 836 -15.51 10.79 10.10
CA ALA A 836 -16.47 10.76 9.01
C ALA A 836 -15.82 11.27 7.73
N ARG A 837 -16.06 10.58 6.61
CA ARG A 837 -15.57 10.97 5.29
C ARG A 837 -16.63 10.76 4.21
N ALA A 838 -16.50 11.54 3.14
CA ALA A 838 -17.26 11.42 1.91
C ALA A 838 -16.29 11.24 0.74
N ASN A 839 -16.57 10.26 -0.11
CA ASN A 839 -15.83 10.03 -1.34
C ASN A 839 -16.74 10.27 -2.55
N TYR A 840 -16.41 11.27 -3.36
CA TYR A 840 -17.10 11.63 -4.58
C TYR A 840 -16.30 11.22 -5.82
N ALA A 841 -16.99 10.61 -6.78
CA ALA A 841 -16.49 10.35 -8.12
C ALA A 841 -17.47 10.92 -9.14
N ASP A 842 -16.95 11.66 -10.12
CA ASP A 842 -17.73 12.21 -11.23
C ASP A 842 -18.18 11.11 -12.22
N VAL A 843 -19.11 11.47 -13.10
CA VAL A 843 -19.60 10.62 -14.19
C VAL A 843 -18.43 10.07 -15.00
N ARG A 844 -18.42 8.76 -15.21
CA ARG A 844 -17.39 8.07 -15.99
C ARG A 844 -17.91 7.77 -17.39
N ARG A 845 -17.12 8.05 -18.43
CA ARG A 845 -17.43 7.63 -19.80
C ARG A 845 -16.95 6.20 -20.01
N THR A 846 -17.78 5.34 -20.56
CA THR A 846 -17.40 3.95 -20.77
C THR A 846 -16.69 3.76 -22.12
N ILE A 847 -16.11 2.58 -22.32
CA ILE A 847 -15.61 2.10 -23.61
C ILE A 847 -16.74 2.05 -24.66
N ALA A 848 -16.41 2.25 -25.94
CA ALA A 848 -17.44 2.28 -27.00
C ALA A 848 -18.22 0.97 -27.19
N SER A 849 -17.68 -0.16 -26.75
CA SER A 849 -18.34 -1.46 -26.82
C SER A 849 -19.28 -1.73 -25.63
N ASN A 850 -19.26 -0.88 -24.59
CA ASN A 850 -20.22 -0.98 -23.50
C ASN A 850 -21.58 -0.43 -23.97
N PRO A 851 -22.70 -1.15 -23.76
CA PRO A 851 -24.03 -0.68 -24.14
C PRO A 851 -24.44 0.64 -23.49
N VAL A 852 -23.92 0.93 -22.29
CA VAL A 852 -24.12 2.20 -21.59
C VAL A 852 -22.90 3.08 -21.79
N ARG A 853 -23.09 4.30 -22.30
CA ARG A 853 -22.01 5.26 -22.63
C ARG A 853 -21.41 5.98 -21.41
N THR A 854 -22.17 6.08 -20.32
CA THR A 854 -21.74 6.76 -19.10
C THR A 854 -22.26 6.07 -17.86
N THR A 855 -21.40 5.90 -16.86
CA THR A 855 -21.79 5.47 -15.52
C THR A 855 -22.02 6.71 -14.65
N PRO A 856 -23.17 6.82 -13.92
CA PRO A 856 -23.45 7.95 -13.05
C PRO A 856 -22.36 8.17 -12.00
N GLY A 857 -22.10 9.44 -11.66
CA GLY A 857 -21.24 9.77 -10.52
C GLY A 857 -21.93 9.44 -9.19
N TYR A 858 -21.15 9.34 -8.12
CA TYR A 858 -21.66 8.98 -6.79
C TYR A 858 -20.98 9.78 -5.69
N THR A 859 -21.58 9.77 -4.49
CA THR A 859 -20.93 10.18 -3.24
C THR A 859 -21.22 9.13 -2.17
N LEU A 860 -20.18 8.51 -1.62
CA LEU A 860 -20.31 7.53 -0.56
C LEU A 860 -19.85 8.13 0.77
N PHE A 861 -20.63 7.91 1.83
CA PHE A 861 -20.32 8.38 3.18
C PHE A 861 -19.82 7.22 4.04
N HIS A 862 -18.77 7.46 4.81
CA HIS A 862 -18.19 6.48 5.72
C HIS A 862 -18.01 7.10 7.11
N ILE A 863 -18.23 6.29 8.15
CA ILE A 863 -18.12 6.68 9.55
C ILE A 863 -17.29 5.62 10.26
N ASN A 864 -16.39 6.05 11.15
CA ASN A 864 -15.71 5.15 12.07
C ASN A 864 -15.75 5.75 13.48
N LEU A 865 -16.13 4.95 14.46
CA LEU A 865 -16.02 5.28 15.88
C LEU A 865 -14.95 4.39 16.48
N ARG A 866 -13.94 4.98 17.10
CA ARG A 866 -12.85 4.25 17.73
C ARG A 866 -12.73 4.63 19.19
N TRP A 867 -12.74 3.63 20.05
CA TRP A 867 -12.52 3.74 21.48
C TRP A 867 -11.27 2.95 21.86
N GLU A 868 -10.19 3.67 22.15
CA GLU A 868 -8.95 3.12 22.70
C GLU A 868 -9.06 2.95 24.22
N ASP A 869 -8.37 1.95 24.77
CA ASP A 869 -8.39 1.62 26.20
C ASP A 869 -9.83 1.59 26.77
N ALA A 870 -10.72 0.94 26.02
CA ALA A 870 -12.13 0.82 26.34
C ALA A 870 -12.30 -0.12 27.53
N PHE A 871 -12.76 0.40 28.68
CA PHE A 871 -12.97 -0.32 29.94
C PHE A 871 -11.73 -0.92 30.61
N THR A 872 -10.69 -1.28 29.86
CA THR A 872 -9.42 -1.80 30.36
C THR A 872 -8.28 -1.40 29.41
N PRO A 873 -7.09 -1.07 29.91
CA PRO A 873 -5.95 -0.74 29.05
C PRO A 873 -5.63 -1.83 28.04
N GLY A 874 -5.25 -1.41 26.84
CA GLY A 874 -4.93 -2.29 25.73
C GLY A 874 -6.15 -2.76 24.94
N LEU A 875 -7.36 -2.76 25.52
CA LEU A 875 -8.60 -3.09 24.81
C LEU A 875 -9.03 -1.91 23.96
N TYR A 876 -9.20 -2.12 22.66
CA TYR A 876 -9.78 -1.13 21.76
C TYR A 876 -10.96 -1.71 21.00
N MET A 877 -11.91 -0.82 20.70
CA MET A 877 -13.14 -1.14 20.01
C MET A 877 -13.32 -0.18 18.84
N ASP A 878 -13.66 -0.71 17.66
CA ASP A 878 -14.04 0.10 16.50
C ASP A 878 -15.45 -0.28 16.02
N LEU A 879 -16.23 0.72 15.62
CA LEU A 879 -17.44 0.57 14.83
C LEU A 879 -17.29 1.34 13.53
N SER A 880 -17.06 0.62 12.45
CA SER A 880 -16.92 1.18 11.10
C SER A 880 -18.20 0.93 10.29
N VAL A 881 -18.76 2.00 9.74
CA VAL A 881 -19.89 1.98 8.81
C VAL A 881 -19.45 2.57 7.47
N ARG A 882 -19.47 1.76 6.41
CA ARG A 882 -19.20 2.21 5.04
C ARG A 882 -20.49 2.36 4.28
N ASN A 883 -20.52 3.29 3.34
CA ASN A 883 -21.74 3.64 2.62
C ASN A 883 -22.91 3.82 3.61
N ALA A 884 -22.74 4.71 4.59
CA ALA A 884 -23.68 4.91 5.69
C ALA A 884 -25.10 5.28 5.21
N GLY A 885 -25.18 5.98 4.07
CA GLY A 885 -26.42 6.31 3.38
C GLY A 885 -27.11 5.12 2.70
N ASP A 886 -26.38 4.03 2.46
CA ASP A 886 -26.83 2.88 1.65
C ASP A 886 -27.24 3.32 0.23
N ASP A 887 -26.50 4.30 -0.29
CA ASP A 887 -26.76 4.88 -1.60
C ASP A 887 -26.31 3.88 -2.68
N PRO A 888 -27.13 3.65 -3.72
CA PRO A 888 -26.74 2.82 -4.84
C PRO A 888 -25.69 3.55 -5.67
N ALA A 889 -24.53 2.93 -5.83
CA ALA A 889 -23.45 3.43 -6.67
C ALA A 889 -22.98 2.33 -7.64
N PHE A 890 -22.40 2.75 -8.76
CA PHE A 890 -22.06 1.85 -9.85
C PHE A 890 -20.69 2.17 -10.43
N ASP A 891 -19.98 1.12 -10.82
CA ASP A 891 -18.78 1.20 -11.63
C ASP A 891 -19.05 0.76 -13.09
N PRO A 892 -18.25 1.22 -14.06
CA PRO A 892 -18.35 0.77 -15.43
C PRO A 892 -18.17 -0.74 -15.55
N GLY A 893 -19.02 -1.39 -16.35
CA GLY A 893 -18.85 -2.80 -16.66
C GLY A 893 -17.58 -3.09 -17.46
N ILE A 894 -16.93 -4.22 -17.17
CA ILE A 894 -15.69 -4.67 -17.81
C ILE A 894 -15.91 -5.90 -18.70
N ARG A 895 -15.10 -6.06 -19.76
CA ARG A 895 -15.20 -7.16 -20.74
C ARG A 895 -15.17 -8.53 -20.02
N THR A 896 -16.05 -9.46 -20.43
CA THR A 896 -16.00 -10.85 -19.94
C THR A 896 -14.81 -11.62 -20.52
N ALA A 897 -14.36 -12.69 -19.86
CA ALA A 897 -13.17 -13.45 -20.28
C ALA A 897 -13.31 -14.16 -21.65
N THR A 898 -14.51 -14.64 -22.01
CA THR A 898 -14.85 -15.11 -23.38
C THR A 898 -14.72 -14.04 -24.48
N GLY A 899 -14.57 -12.77 -24.11
CA GLY A 899 -14.37 -11.68 -25.04
C GLY A 899 -15.60 -11.25 -25.85
N GLY A 900 -16.74 -11.93 -25.72
CA GLY A 900 -17.96 -11.69 -26.50
C GLY A 900 -18.94 -10.66 -25.94
N TYR A 901 -18.83 -10.28 -24.66
CA TYR A 901 -19.88 -9.49 -23.98
C TYR A 901 -19.34 -8.47 -22.96
N TYR A 902 -20.13 -7.43 -22.71
CA TYR A 902 -19.88 -6.39 -21.71
C TYR A 902 -21.10 -6.26 -20.78
N PRO A 903 -20.96 -6.43 -19.44
CA PRO A 903 -21.97 -5.94 -18.51
C PRO A 903 -22.06 -4.42 -18.66
N THR A 904 -23.26 -3.87 -18.46
CA THR A 904 -23.48 -2.42 -18.60
C THR A 904 -22.78 -1.68 -17.46
N MET A 905 -23.05 -2.07 -16.22
CA MET A 905 -22.50 -1.50 -14.99
C MET A 905 -22.37 -2.57 -13.89
N HIS A 906 -21.46 -2.36 -12.94
CA HIS A 906 -21.30 -3.18 -11.74
C HIS A 906 -21.75 -2.40 -10.51
N PRO A 907 -22.61 -2.95 -9.63
CA PRO A 907 -22.94 -2.28 -8.37
C PRO A 907 -21.72 -2.25 -7.43
N ILE A 908 -21.50 -1.10 -6.81
CA ILE A 908 -20.57 -0.95 -5.68
C ILE A 908 -21.28 -1.48 -4.42
N GLU A 909 -20.51 -2.00 -3.46
CA GLU A 909 -21.05 -2.53 -2.20
C GLU A 909 -22.00 -1.53 -1.50
N GLY A 910 -23.13 -2.06 -1.03
CA GLY A 910 -24.07 -1.33 -0.17
C GLY A 910 -23.50 -1.02 1.21
N ARG A 911 -24.35 -0.58 2.14
CA ARG A 911 -23.91 -0.27 3.51
C ARG A 911 -23.22 -1.45 4.17
N ASN A 912 -22.01 -1.25 4.71
CA ASN A 912 -21.25 -2.30 5.38
C ASN A 912 -20.93 -1.89 6.83
N ILE A 913 -21.26 -2.73 7.80
CA ILE A 913 -21.10 -2.45 9.23
C ILE A 913 -20.15 -3.48 9.85
N TRP A 914 -19.10 -2.98 10.48
CA TRP A 914 -18.07 -3.78 11.13
C TRP A 914 -17.85 -3.36 12.56
N PHE A 915 -17.73 -4.36 13.42
CA PHE A 915 -17.28 -4.21 14.78
C PHE A 915 -15.93 -4.90 14.95
N THR A 916 -14.96 -4.17 15.47
CA THR A 916 -13.63 -4.69 15.81
C THR A 916 -13.43 -4.61 17.31
N LEU A 917 -12.88 -5.69 17.87
CA LEU A 917 -12.41 -5.78 19.24
C LEU A 917 -10.98 -6.27 19.21
N GLY A 918 -10.04 -5.47 19.73
CA GLY A 918 -8.66 -5.90 19.82
C GLY A 918 -8.06 -5.59 21.16
N TYR A 919 -7.01 -6.32 21.52
CA TYR A 919 -6.30 -6.20 22.77
C TYR A 919 -4.79 -6.19 22.52
N ARG A 920 -4.08 -5.24 23.13
CA ARG A 920 -2.63 -5.06 23.06
C ARG A 920 -2.03 -5.13 24.47
N PHE A 921 -0.98 -5.91 24.68
CA PHE A 921 -0.31 -6.04 25.98
C PHE A 921 1.17 -6.38 25.87
#